data_AF-A0A5N6VVQ4-F1
#
_entry.id   AF-A0A5N6VVQ4-F1
#
_cell.length_a   1.000
_cell.length_b   1.000
_cell.length_c   1.000
_cell.angle_alpha   90.00
_cell.angle_beta   90.00
_cell.angle_gamma   90.00
#
_symmetry.space_group_name_H-M   'P 1'
#
loop_
_entity.id
_entity.type
_entity.pdbx_description
1 polymer ?
#
loop_
_entity_poly.entity_id
_entity_poly.type
_entity_poly.pdbx_seq_one_letter_code
_entity_poly.pdbx_strand_id
1 'polypeptide(L)'
;MHHAVTFSYTTAFWTWEDWELELDWAALRGVNLILAWVGYEKVLLDSLREIGMTDEEILPFFSGPAFQAWNRLGNIQGSWGGHSVSIAWIEAQFELQKKIVSRIVELGMTPVLPAFPGFVPPAIKRVRPHATVVNGSQWSGFQKKFTEVSFLSPLDRTFAELQKSVISRQMRAFGNITHVYTLDQFNEINPASGELGYLRNLSLHTWQSLKAVNPAAVWMMQGWLFYDKKDFWDSNHISAYLSGVERNDDMLILDLYSESKPQWQRTESYFGKPWIWCQLHDFGGNMGMYGQIMNITSDPIEALNKSDSLVGFGLTMEGQEGNEIVYDLLLDQAWSAKPIDTRAYFRSWVRSRYSGNFSVPNELYTAWDLLRETVYNNTNLTTYSVTKSILEISPDIAGLVGRVGHYPTPTSINYDPRILNEVWSLFMNATRKEPSLWHNPAYEYDMVDITRQLMGNAFVNIYSDLISSWKSKTENRTAKVTSQSERLLDLLSAIDKVLSCNENFSLTTWISSARDWGNTTESKDFFEYNARNQITLWGATGEISDYASKAWAGLISSYYKPRWSIFGDYLGEKNQTSYNETELKAQLHRFEMSWQGQSREPVGRRSSQIMFQMEATSSDSTFTFQKYIELASTVSQILLVVEELDLPTLCLFLKALPDFVPLLSTVHFSIRDESGNCILHILAAEGEHELLWQVLRCKAALPDAENKDMDTTLSLAVSRGNLLAIEALLNRLDVDTNFTNDLGRTLLHLAALNGHVSVIEMLIHWTGVDINGQDDRGQTAVSLAAEHGQERAVAFLVTKADTNHVEINVLDDRRRTPLCCATYNGNPFTIELLIAQDDVDIYLGIESGNCTTVKLLLNRMRQQNPTVTGEVDHQFSVELNRRDIWGRTPLFTATEQGHEDMVGLLVSLPEVDVNASTIRYGQGTALASAAKNGRENIVQLLLSRPDIDIGALDIHRRTPLDLATLEGHKSIALKLQRFHLDPDSEV
;
A
#
# COMPACT_ATOMS: atom_id res chain seq x y z
N MET A 1 2.07 12.85 34.22
CA MET A 1 2.36 12.30 32.88
C MET A 1 3.87 12.14 32.70
N HIS A 2 4.24 11.15 31.88
CA HIS A 2 5.58 10.68 31.53
C HIS A 2 6.24 9.75 32.54
N HIS A 3 6.88 8.72 32.00
CA HIS A 3 7.88 7.93 32.70
C HIS A 3 9.24 8.65 32.62
N ALA A 4 10.12 8.37 33.58
CA ALA A 4 11.55 8.71 33.49
C ALA A 4 12.20 8.32 32.14
N VAL A 5 11.83 7.17 31.54
CA VAL A 5 12.47 6.65 30.32
C VAL A 5 11.86 7.17 29.02
N THR A 6 10.69 7.82 29.07
CA THR A 6 10.12 8.54 27.92
C THR A 6 11.09 9.60 27.39
N PHE A 7 11.90 10.18 28.28
CA PHE A 7 12.95 11.14 27.95
C PHE A 7 14.07 10.58 27.07
N SER A 8 14.17 9.26 26.99
CA SER A 8 15.12 8.55 26.15
C SER A 8 14.45 8.03 24.89
N TYR A 9 13.36 7.25 25.02
CA TYR A 9 12.79 6.56 23.85
C TYR A 9 11.97 7.45 22.92
N THR A 10 11.47 8.59 23.39
CA THR A 10 10.64 9.48 22.59
C THR A 10 11.24 10.87 22.51
N THR A 11 11.57 11.49 23.65
CA THR A 11 11.87 12.93 23.67
C THR A 11 13.37 13.26 23.59
N ALA A 12 14.26 12.28 23.38
CA ALA A 12 15.71 12.49 23.47
C ALA A 12 16.26 13.55 22.52
N PHE A 13 15.58 13.75 21.38
CA PHE A 13 15.97 14.69 20.34
C PHE A 13 14.91 15.74 20.03
N TRP A 14 13.88 15.86 20.87
CA TRP A 14 12.80 16.85 20.69
C TRP A 14 13.30 18.28 20.74
N THR A 15 12.72 19.10 19.88
CA THR A 15 12.88 20.55 19.82
C THR A 15 11.93 21.25 20.79
N TRP A 16 11.93 22.58 20.79
CA TRP A 16 10.95 23.34 21.57
C TRP A 16 9.54 23.11 21.05
N GLU A 17 9.38 23.07 19.73
CA GLU A 17 8.10 22.95 19.03
C GLU A 17 7.42 21.62 19.35
N ASP A 18 8.19 20.53 19.43
CA ASP A 18 7.69 19.21 19.84
C ASP A 18 7.17 19.24 21.29
N TRP A 19 7.93 19.85 22.21
CA TRP A 19 7.53 19.99 23.61
C TRP A 19 6.32 20.91 23.78
N GLU A 20 6.25 22.02 23.05
CA GLU A 20 5.11 22.94 23.11
C GLU A 20 3.81 22.22 22.71
N LEU A 21 3.86 21.41 21.65
CA LEU A 21 2.73 20.59 21.20
C LEU A 21 2.31 19.56 22.27
N GLU A 22 3.27 18.84 22.86
CA GLU A 22 2.98 17.84 23.90
C GLU A 22 2.35 18.49 25.15
N LEU A 23 2.85 19.66 25.56
CA LEU A 23 2.32 20.38 26.71
C LEU A 23 0.89 20.89 26.46
N ASP A 24 0.61 21.37 25.26
CA ASP A 24 -0.74 21.78 24.86
C ASP A 24 -1.69 20.57 24.81
N TRP A 25 -1.23 19.45 24.25
CA TRP A 25 -1.97 18.18 24.23
C TRP A 25 -2.31 17.71 25.65
N ALA A 26 -1.33 17.77 26.57
CA ALA A 26 -1.47 17.33 27.95
C ALA A 26 -2.44 18.23 28.72
N ALA A 27 -2.32 19.55 28.58
CA ALA A 27 -3.22 20.51 29.23
C ALA A 27 -4.67 20.35 28.77
N LEU A 28 -4.90 20.12 27.46
CA LEU A 28 -6.24 19.88 26.92
C LEU A 28 -6.92 18.63 27.50
N ARG A 29 -6.13 17.67 27.98
CA ARG A 29 -6.61 16.41 28.59
C ARG A 29 -6.58 16.41 30.12
N GLY A 30 -6.39 17.58 30.72
CA GLY A 30 -6.46 17.75 32.16
C GLY A 30 -5.22 17.23 32.92
N VAL A 31 -4.11 16.98 32.23
CA VAL A 31 -2.83 16.71 32.90
C VAL A 31 -2.43 17.96 33.68
N ASN A 32 -2.11 17.81 34.97
CA ASN A 32 -1.72 18.91 35.85
C ASN A 32 -0.42 18.66 36.63
N LEU A 33 0.19 17.49 36.47
CA LEU A 33 1.46 17.09 37.08
C LEU A 33 2.32 16.39 36.03
N ILE A 34 3.46 16.98 35.70
CA ILE A 34 4.30 16.52 34.57
C ILE A 34 5.77 16.47 34.96
N LEU A 35 6.45 15.39 34.58
CA LEU A 35 7.89 15.28 34.80
C LEU A 35 8.64 16.27 33.89
N ALA A 36 9.57 17.04 34.45
CA ALA A 36 10.35 18.03 33.72
C ALA A 36 11.84 17.74 33.95
N TRP A 37 12.41 16.87 33.11
CA TRP A 37 13.74 16.27 33.29
C TRP A 37 14.80 16.73 32.28
N VAL A 38 14.44 17.54 31.28
CA VAL A 38 15.36 17.98 30.22
C VAL A 38 16.49 18.81 30.83
N GLY A 39 17.72 18.60 30.37
CA GLY A 39 18.89 19.38 30.79
C GLY A 39 19.34 19.22 32.24
N TYR A 40 18.88 18.19 32.97
CA TYR A 40 19.31 17.91 34.35
C TYR A 40 20.84 17.77 34.47
N GLU A 41 21.51 17.28 33.43
CA GLU A 41 22.97 17.12 33.38
C GLU A 41 23.69 18.44 33.67
N LYS A 42 23.12 19.60 33.29
CA LYS A 42 23.70 20.92 33.59
C LYS A 42 23.71 21.19 35.10
N VAL A 43 22.61 20.89 35.77
CA VAL A 43 22.46 21.07 37.22
C VAL A 43 23.45 20.17 37.97
N LEU A 44 23.57 18.92 37.53
CA LEU A 44 24.50 17.96 38.13
C LEU A 44 25.96 18.33 37.86
N LEU A 45 26.32 18.68 36.62
CA LEU A 45 27.65 19.14 36.21
C LEU A 45 28.13 20.30 37.10
N ASP A 46 27.31 21.34 37.23
CA ASP A 46 27.69 22.52 38.01
C ASP A 46 27.75 22.23 39.53
N SER A 47 26.92 21.30 40.02
CA SER A 47 26.97 20.86 41.43
C SER A 47 28.23 20.05 41.75
N LEU A 48 28.68 19.21 40.81
CA LEU A 48 29.93 18.44 40.94
C LEU A 48 31.18 19.33 40.80
N ARG A 49 31.14 20.34 39.92
CA ARG A 49 32.18 21.38 39.84
C ARG A 49 32.32 22.15 41.15
N GLU A 50 31.21 22.48 41.80
CA GLU A 50 31.20 23.20 43.09
C GLU A 50 31.96 22.47 44.19
N ILE A 51 31.93 21.14 44.19
CA ILE A 51 32.68 20.33 45.17
C ILE A 51 34.13 20.05 44.75
N GLY A 52 34.56 20.54 43.58
CA GLY A 52 35.96 20.52 43.11
C GLY A 52 36.30 19.48 42.03
N MET A 53 35.30 18.86 41.40
CA MET A 53 35.51 17.91 40.29
C MET A 53 35.79 18.65 38.98
N THR A 54 36.62 18.07 38.10
CA THR A 54 36.93 18.67 36.78
C THR A 54 36.01 18.13 35.69
N ASP A 55 35.95 18.82 34.55
CA ASP A 55 35.11 18.42 33.43
C ASP A 55 35.56 17.06 32.85
N GLU A 56 36.85 16.78 32.85
CA GLU A 56 37.42 15.50 32.41
C GLU A 56 36.98 14.32 33.29
N GLU A 57 36.58 14.60 34.54
CA GLU A 57 36.07 13.59 35.47
C GLU A 57 34.55 13.41 35.37
N ILE A 58 33.83 14.47 34.99
CA ILE A 58 32.37 14.50 34.97
C ILE A 58 31.81 14.13 33.59
N LEU A 59 32.34 14.67 32.50
CA LEU A 59 31.77 14.44 31.16
C LEU A 59 31.78 12.97 30.73
N PRO A 60 32.80 12.15 31.05
CA PRO A 60 32.75 10.70 30.78
C PRO A 60 31.75 9.92 31.61
N PHE A 61 31.17 10.51 32.67
CA PHE A 61 30.13 9.87 33.48
C PHE A 61 28.76 9.93 32.82
N PHE A 62 28.47 11.00 32.07
CA PHE A 62 27.22 11.13 31.34
C PHE A 62 27.16 10.17 30.15
N SER A 63 25.98 9.59 29.92
CA SER A 63 25.72 8.82 28.71
C SER A 63 25.52 9.71 27.48
N GLY A 64 25.38 9.11 26.31
CA GLY A 64 24.85 9.83 25.16
C GLY A 64 23.36 10.16 25.34
N PRO A 65 22.79 11.07 24.52
CA PRO A 65 21.46 11.66 24.75
C PRO A 65 20.33 10.63 24.83
N ALA A 66 20.36 9.64 23.95
CA ALA A 66 19.34 8.59 23.88
C ALA A 66 19.31 7.69 25.12
N PHE A 67 20.29 7.77 26.03
CA PHE A 67 20.43 6.88 27.18
C PHE A 67 20.40 7.59 28.54
N GLN A 68 20.14 8.91 28.55
CA GLN A 68 20.22 9.72 29.77
C GLN A 68 19.27 9.24 30.87
N ALA A 69 18.09 8.69 30.54
CA ALA A 69 17.16 8.21 31.55
C ALA A 69 17.79 7.14 32.46
N TRP A 70 18.46 6.13 31.89
CA TRP A 70 19.13 5.07 32.66
C TRP A 70 20.40 5.55 33.35
N ASN A 71 21.05 6.59 32.84
CA ASN A 71 22.16 7.22 33.55
C ASN A 71 21.67 7.96 34.80
N ARG A 72 20.56 8.70 34.70
CA ARG A 72 19.91 9.40 35.82
C ARG A 72 19.40 8.45 36.90
N LEU A 73 18.91 7.28 36.49
CA LEU A 73 18.47 6.19 37.38
C LEU A 73 19.64 5.35 37.93
N GLY A 74 20.89 5.62 37.51
CA GLY A 74 22.08 4.97 38.02
C GLY A 74 22.30 3.54 37.50
N ASN A 75 21.54 3.10 36.50
CA ASN A 75 21.71 1.78 35.88
C ASN A 75 22.97 1.73 35.02
N ILE A 76 23.25 2.82 34.30
CA ILE A 76 24.42 2.93 33.42
C ILE A 76 25.22 4.21 33.67
N GLN A 77 26.45 4.23 33.17
CA GLN A 77 27.30 5.41 33.12
C GLN A 77 28.13 5.43 31.85
N GLY A 78 28.53 6.63 31.43
CA GLY A 78 29.32 6.84 30.22
C GLY A 78 28.57 6.53 28.93
N SER A 79 29.24 6.82 27.81
CA SER A 79 28.67 6.72 26.47
C SER A 79 29.44 5.72 25.62
N TRP A 80 28.75 5.16 24.63
CA TRP A 80 29.33 4.43 23.50
C TRP A 80 29.20 5.28 22.23
N GLY A 81 29.94 4.90 21.17
CA GLY A 81 30.08 5.73 19.96
C GLY A 81 31.28 6.67 19.95
N GLY A 82 32.20 6.53 20.91
CA GLY A 82 33.53 7.16 20.89
C GLY A 82 33.63 8.58 21.47
N HIS A 83 32.51 9.20 21.87
CA HIS A 83 32.48 10.57 22.39
C HIS A 83 31.59 10.71 23.63
N SER A 84 31.84 11.75 24.42
CA SER A 84 30.96 12.23 25.49
C SER A 84 30.07 13.35 24.98
N VAL A 85 28.95 13.60 25.66
CA VAL A 85 28.16 14.82 25.43
C VAL A 85 28.99 16.08 25.68
N SER A 86 28.78 17.11 24.86
CA SER A 86 29.52 18.37 24.96
C SER A 86 28.86 19.32 25.97
N ILE A 87 29.65 20.24 26.54
CA ILE A 87 29.12 21.31 27.41
C ILE A 87 28.09 22.16 26.66
N ALA A 88 28.32 22.44 25.38
CA ALA A 88 27.39 23.22 24.55
C ALA A 88 26.02 22.52 24.42
N TRP A 89 26.00 21.20 24.26
CA TRP A 89 24.75 20.44 24.24
C TRP A 89 24.06 20.46 25.62
N ILE A 90 24.82 20.25 26.70
CA ILE A 90 24.30 20.32 28.07
C ILE A 90 23.65 21.68 28.36
N GLU A 91 24.27 22.78 27.92
CA GLU A 91 23.72 24.13 28.05
C GLU A 91 22.47 24.32 27.19
N ALA A 92 22.47 23.86 25.94
CA ALA A 92 21.32 23.97 25.06
C ALA A 92 20.07 23.23 25.61
N GLN A 93 20.26 22.02 26.15
CA GLN A 93 19.20 21.26 26.83
C GLN A 93 18.67 21.99 28.07
N PHE A 94 19.55 22.66 28.82
CA PHE A 94 19.13 23.44 29.98
C PHE A 94 18.33 24.70 29.58
N GLU A 95 18.70 25.37 28.48
CA GLU A 95 17.90 26.47 27.95
C GLU A 95 16.54 25.99 27.41
N LEU A 96 16.48 24.82 26.78
CA LEU A 96 15.21 24.19 26.38
C LEU A 96 14.32 23.92 27.60
N GLN A 97 14.88 23.37 28.68
CA GLN A 97 14.16 23.12 29.92
C GLN A 97 13.56 24.38 30.54
N LYS A 98 14.24 25.54 30.45
CA LYS A 98 13.66 26.81 30.93
C LYS A 98 12.36 27.15 30.19
N LYS A 99 12.31 26.92 28.87
CA LYS A 99 11.09 27.12 28.08
C LYS A 99 10.00 26.13 28.50
N ILE A 100 10.35 24.84 28.63
CA ILE A 100 9.43 23.77 29.05
C ILE A 100 8.80 24.11 30.40
N VAL A 101 9.61 24.40 31.42
CA VAL A 101 9.12 24.73 32.76
C VAL A 101 8.26 26.00 32.75
N SER A 102 8.64 27.02 31.98
CA SER A 102 7.84 28.24 31.85
C SER A 102 6.45 27.94 31.28
N ARG A 103 6.36 27.12 30.23
CA ARG A 103 5.09 26.76 29.59
C ARG A 103 4.22 25.85 30.46
N ILE A 104 4.82 24.89 31.18
CA ILE A 104 4.12 24.06 32.17
C ILE A 104 3.40 24.96 33.18
N VAL A 105 4.11 25.95 33.74
CA VAL A 105 3.55 26.88 34.73
C VAL A 105 2.50 27.80 34.09
N GLU A 106 2.72 28.29 32.87
CA GLU A 106 1.76 29.11 32.12
C GLU A 106 0.42 28.39 31.92
N LEU A 107 0.47 27.09 31.60
CA LEU A 107 -0.70 26.23 31.42
C LEU A 107 -1.37 25.82 32.75
N GLY A 108 -0.85 26.28 33.90
CA GLY A 108 -1.39 25.95 35.23
C GLY A 108 -1.04 24.55 35.73
N MET A 109 -0.08 23.88 35.08
CA MET A 109 0.43 22.58 35.48
C MET A 109 1.59 22.72 36.48
N THR A 110 1.84 21.66 37.26
CA THR A 110 2.96 21.57 38.19
C THR A 110 4.11 20.77 37.57
N PRO A 111 5.30 21.37 37.35
CA PRO A 111 6.47 20.62 36.91
C PRO A 111 7.05 19.83 38.09
N VAL A 112 7.36 18.56 37.85
CA VAL A 112 8.12 17.74 38.79
C VAL A 112 9.60 17.81 38.40
N LEU A 113 10.41 18.38 39.28
CA LEU A 113 11.84 18.59 39.02
C LEU A 113 12.69 17.46 39.61
N PRO A 114 13.83 17.10 39.00
CA PRO A 114 14.75 16.11 39.56
C PRO A 114 15.35 16.57 40.89
N ALA A 115 15.55 15.64 41.79
CA ALA A 115 16.40 15.77 42.96
C ALA A 115 17.66 14.90 42.82
N PHE A 116 18.67 15.10 43.69
CA PHE A 116 19.92 14.35 43.62
C PHE A 116 19.73 12.91 44.12
N PRO A 117 19.84 11.88 43.26
CA PRO A 117 19.55 10.50 43.66
C PRO A 117 20.70 9.83 44.41
N GLY A 118 21.91 10.38 44.36
CA GLY A 118 23.11 9.82 44.98
C GLY A 118 24.15 9.28 43.99
N PHE A 119 23.83 9.19 42.70
CA PHE A 119 24.77 8.71 41.69
C PHE A 119 25.83 9.77 41.36
N VAL A 120 27.10 9.38 41.39
CA VAL A 120 28.27 10.26 41.22
C VAL A 120 29.35 9.62 40.35
N PRO A 121 30.21 10.41 39.68
CA PRO A 121 31.34 9.85 38.97
C PRO A 121 32.32 9.14 39.93
N PRO A 122 33.02 8.07 39.50
CA PRO A 122 33.97 7.33 40.35
C PRO A 122 35.07 8.20 40.97
N ALA A 123 35.41 9.33 40.34
CA ALA A 123 36.44 10.25 40.81
C ALA A 123 36.05 11.04 42.09
N ILE A 124 34.82 10.90 42.59
CA ILE A 124 34.32 11.61 43.80
C ILE A 124 35.25 11.49 45.01
N LYS A 125 35.92 10.34 45.19
CA LYS A 125 36.86 10.12 46.30
C LYS A 125 38.11 10.99 46.22
N ARG A 126 38.44 11.58 45.07
CA ARG A 126 39.53 12.57 44.97
C ARG A 126 39.20 13.83 45.75
N VAL A 127 37.97 14.33 45.60
CA VAL A 127 37.51 15.59 46.20
C VAL A 127 36.84 15.40 47.56
N ARG A 128 36.38 14.17 47.85
CA ARG A 128 35.80 13.76 49.13
C ARG A 128 36.36 12.38 49.55
N PRO A 129 37.61 12.31 50.06
CA PRO A 129 38.29 11.04 50.35
C PRO A 129 37.60 10.13 51.38
N HIS A 130 36.80 10.72 52.27
CA HIS A 130 36.07 10.00 53.31
C HIS A 130 34.60 9.76 52.97
N ALA A 131 34.16 10.10 51.74
CA ALA A 131 32.77 9.89 51.34
C ALA A 131 32.41 8.39 51.36
N THR A 132 31.25 8.10 51.94
CA THR A 132 30.67 6.76 51.97
C THR A 132 30.01 6.46 50.63
N VAL A 133 30.74 5.77 49.76
CA VAL A 133 30.31 5.41 48.41
C VAL A 133 30.28 3.89 48.27
N VAL A 134 29.16 3.37 47.77
CA VAL A 134 28.96 1.96 47.42
C VAL A 134 28.70 1.88 45.92
N ASN A 135 29.24 0.88 45.22
CA ASN A 135 28.92 0.68 43.81
C ASN A 135 27.62 -0.13 43.70
N GLY A 136 26.76 0.26 42.74
CA GLY A 136 25.58 -0.53 42.37
C GLY A 136 25.93 -1.90 41.81
N SER A 137 24.91 -2.72 41.57
CA SER A 137 25.06 -4.01 40.89
C SER A 137 25.32 -3.85 39.39
N GLN A 138 25.90 -4.88 38.77
CA GLN A 138 25.95 -4.98 37.31
C GLN A 138 24.52 -5.07 36.76
N TRP A 139 24.17 -4.23 35.81
CA TRP A 139 22.84 -4.16 35.22
C TRP A 139 22.86 -4.66 33.78
N SER A 140 21.91 -5.54 33.45
CA SER A 140 21.63 -6.08 32.10
C SER A 140 22.86 -6.50 31.27
N GLY A 141 23.86 -7.11 31.90
CA GLY A 141 25.05 -7.63 31.19
C GLY A 141 26.07 -6.57 30.74
N PHE A 142 25.86 -5.29 31.08
CA PHE A 142 26.81 -4.22 30.75
C PHE A 142 28.17 -4.46 31.36
N GLN A 143 29.22 -4.14 30.60
CA GLN A 143 30.58 -4.15 31.14
C GLN A 143 30.68 -3.17 32.31
N LYS A 144 31.38 -3.56 33.38
CA LYS A 144 31.54 -2.77 34.62
C LYS A 144 31.84 -1.28 34.42
N LYS A 145 32.58 -0.90 33.38
CA LYS A 145 32.87 0.52 33.09
C LYS A 145 31.63 1.36 32.74
N PHE A 146 30.56 0.71 32.29
CA PHE A 146 29.30 1.31 31.85
C PHE A 146 28.12 1.09 32.82
N THR A 147 28.33 0.43 33.95
CA THR A 147 27.31 0.09 34.97
C THR A 147 27.97 0.14 36.36
N GLU A 148 27.38 -0.48 37.38
CA GLU A 148 27.92 -0.50 38.75
C GLU A 148 28.20 0.91 39.27
N VAL A 149 27.26 1.82 38.96
CA VAL A 149 27.42 3.25 39.19
C VAL A 149 27.70 3.52 40.66
N SER A 150 28.68 4.40 40.92
CA SER A 150 29.02 4.81 42.27
C SER A 150 27.85 5.58 42.90
N PHE A 151 27.35 5.05 44.02
CA PHE A 151 26.25 5.58 44.81
C PHE A 151 26.77 6.17 46.12
N LEU A 152 26.67 7.49 46.24
CA LEU A 152 26.96 8.25 47.45
C LEU A 152 25.81 8.05 48.45
N SER A 153 26.13 7.49 49.62
CA SER A 153 25.13 7.20 50.65
C SER A 153 24.44 8.48 51.14
N PRO A 154 23.10 8.50 51.25
CA PRO A 154 22.34 9.53 51.95
C PRO A 154 22.79 9.81 53.39
N LEU A 155 23.45 8.85 54.03
CA LEU A 155 24.02 9.01 55.39
C LEU A 155 25.29 9.87 55.40
N ASP A 156 25.90 10.10 54.24
CA ASP A 156 27.09 10.94 54.09
C ASP A 156 26.69 12.42 53.99
N ARG A 157 27.40 13.31 54.70
CA ARG A 157 27.16 14.76 54.64
C ARG A 157 27.27 15.34 53.23
N THR A 158 28.08 14.73 52.37
CA THR A 158 28.28 15.15 50.98
C THR A 158 26.99 14.99 50.17
N PHE A 159 26.16 13.99 50.49
CA PHE A 159 24.87 13.81 49.85
C PHE A 159 23.97 15.03 50.08
N ALA A 160 23.85 15.47 51.35
CA ALA A 160 23.06 16.63 51.71
C ALA A 160 23.63 17.94 51.10
N GLU A 161 24.95 18.07 50.98
CA GLU A 161 25.63 19.18 50.30
C GLU A 161 25.22 19.24 48.81
N LEU A 162 25.30 18.12 48.09
CA LEU A 162 24.93 18.03 46.68
C LEU A 162 23.43 18.19 46.46
N GLN A 163 22.59 17.58 47.32
CA GLN A 163 21.15 17.75 47.30
C GLN A 163 20.78 19.23 47.42
N LYS A 164 21.41 19.96 48.35
CA LYS A 164 21.22 21.40 48.49
C LYS A 164 21.65 22.16 47.25
N SER A 165 22.79 21.83 46.66
CA SER A 165 23.26 22.49 45.44
C SER A 165 22.29 22.29 44.28
N VAL A 166 21.87 21.04 44.01
CA VAL A 166 20.95 20.67 42.92
C VAL A 166 19.62 21.42 43.04
N ILE A 167 18.98 21.38 44.21
CA ILE A 167 17.68 22.03 44.42
C ILE A 167 17.82 23.56 44.36
N SER A 168 18.83 24.13 45.01
CA SER A 168 19.05 25.58 45.02
C SER A 168 19.34 26.13 43.61
N ARG A 169 20.06 25.38 42.76
CA ARG A 169 20.34 25.76 41.37
C ARG A 169 19.08 25.78 40.53
N GLN A 170 18.23 24.78 40.66
CA GLN A 170 16.94 24.74 39.97
C GLN A 170 16.03 25.87 40.43
N MET A 171 15.93 26.13 41.73
CA MET A 171 15.16 27.28 42.25
C MET A 171 15.68 28.63 41.72
N ARG A 172 16.99 28.79 41.56
CA ARG A 172 17.58 29.99 40.94
C ARG A 172 17.27 30.09 39.45
N ALA A 173 17.25 28.97 38.74
CA ALA A 173 17.05 28.95 37.28
C ALA A 173 15.59 29.08 36.87
N PHE A 174 14.68 28.41 37.60
CA PHE A 174 13.27 28.28 37.24
C PHE A 174 12.33 29.04 38.18
N GLY A 175 12.84 29.54 39.32
CA GLY A 175 12.03 30.12 40.38
C GLY A 175 11.50 29.07 41.38
N ASN A 176 10.78 29.53 42.40
CA ASN A 176 10.11 28.67 43.37
C ASN A 176 8.73 28.24 42.84
N ILE A 177 8.74 27.46 41.77
CA ILE A 177 7.53 27.12 40.98
C ILE A 177 6.95 25.73 41.30
N THR A 178 7.65 24.91 42.07
CA THR A 178 7.21 23.57 42.46
C THR A 178 7.69 23.21 43.85
N HIS A 179 6.96 22.28 44.47
CA HIS A 179 7.35 21.61 45.70
C HIS A 179 7.46 20.10 45.51
N VAL A 180 7.25 19.58 44.29
CA VAL A 180 7.32 18.14 43.98
C VAL A 180 8.64 17.83 43.30
N TYR A 181 9.40 16.89 43.87
CA TYR A 181 10.70 16.49 43.33
C TYR A 181 10.76 14.98 43.11
N THR A 182 11.21 14.56 41.93
CA THR A 182 11.41 13.14 41.63
C THR A 182 12.79 12.68 42.09
N LEU A 183 12.85 11.51 42.74
CA LEU A 183 14.11 10.90 43.19
C LEU A 183 13.95 9.39 43.28
N ASP A 184 14.76 8.65 42.52
CA ASP A 184 14.76 7.18 42.51
C ASP A 184 16.19 6.66 42.70
N GLN A 185 16.40 5.76 43.67
CA GLN A 185 17.73 5.27 44.06
C GLN A 185 17.98 3.81 43.68
N PHE A 186 16.91 3.02 43.58
CA PHE A 186 16.97 1.56 43.49
C PHE A 186 16.11 1.03 42.34
N ASN A 187 15.99 1.79 41.26
CA ASN A 187 15.28 1.36 40.06
C ASN A 187 16.08 0.22 39.40
N GLU A 188 15.60 -1.02 39.53
CA GLU A 188 16.27 -2.24 39.03
C GLU A 188 17.70 -2.47 39.59
N ILE A 189 18.01 -1.85 40.73
CA ILE A 189 19.30 -1.94 41.41
C ILE A 189 19.05 -2.37 42.86
N ASN A 190 19.87 -3.29 43.37
CA ASN A 190 19.74 -3.73 44.75
C ASN A 190 20.37 -2.72 45.72
N PRO A 191 19.71 -2.41 46.86
CA PRO A 191 20.36 -1.70 47.96
C PRO A 191 21.59 -2.45 48.48
N ALA A 192 22.54 -1.73 49.08
CA ALA A 192 23.76 -2.32 49.62
C ALA A 192 23.50 -3.29 50.80
N SER A 193 22.34 -3.16 51.46
CA SER A 193 21.90 -4.02 52.55
C SER A 193 20.37 -4.08 52.57
N GLY A 194 19.82 -5.25 52.91
CA GLY A 194 18.38 -5.46 53.15
C GLY A 194 17.94 -5.20 54.59
N GLU A 195 18.86 -4.83 55.49
CA GLU A 195 18.51 -4.56 56.88
C GLU A 195 17.46 -3.44 56.99
N LEU A 196 16.34 -3.71 57.67
CA LEU A 196 15.20 -2.79 57.71
C LEU A 196 15.58 -1.41 58.25
N GLY A 197 16.43 -1.35 59.28
CA GLY A 197 16.94 -0.10 59.84
C GLY A 197 17.83 0.67 58.87
N TYR A 198 18.58 -0.03 58.01
CA TYR A 198 19.38 0.61 56.96
C TYR A 198 18.47 1.26 55.91
N LEU A 199 17.48 0.52 55.38
CA LEU A 199 16.54 1.04 54.39
C LEU A 199 15.76 2.25 54.92
N ARG A 200 15.24 2.18 56.15
CA ARG A 200 14.56 3.31 56.81
C ARG A 200 15.49 4.52 56.95
N ASN A 201 16.74 4.31 57.35
CA ASN A 201 17.66 5.42 57.57
C ASN A 201 18.07 6.09 56.26
N LEU A 202 18.20 5.35 55.16
CA LEU A 202 18.47 5.92 53.84
C LEU A 202 17.36 6.91 53.43
N SER A 203 16.11 6.46 53.41
CA SER A 203 14.98 7.29 53.01
C SER A 203 14.75 8.45 53.99
N LEU A 204 14.97 8.25 55.30
CA LEU A 204 14.92 9.32 56.29
C LEU A 204 15.91 10.45 55.97
N HIS A 205 17.18 10.13 55.71
CA HIS A 205 18.20 11.15 55.44
C HIS A 205 18.02 11.78 54.06
N THR A 206 17.58 11.02 53.06
CA THR A 206 17.17 11.58 51.76
C THR A 206 16.04 12.59 51.92
N TRP A 207 14.96 12.23 52.61
CA TRP A 207 13.84 13.14 52.90
C TRP A 207 14.29 14.38 53.70
N GLN A 208 15.03 14.20 54.79
CA GLN A 208 15.54 15.33 55.59
C GLN A 208 16.40 16.29 54.75
N SER A 209 17.24 15.76 53.85
CA SER A 209 18.07 16.59 52.99
C SER A 209 17.24 17.41 51.98
N LEU A 210 16.12 16.88 51.48
CA LEU A 210 15.16 17.63 50.66
C LEU A 210 14.47 18.73 51.47
N LYS A 211 13.93 18.38 52.66
CA LYS A 211 13.20 19.31 53.54
C LYS A 211 14.10 20.43 54.07
N ALA A 212 15.39 20.18 54.24
CA ALA A 212 16.37 21.18 54.66
C ALA A 212 16.53 22.33 53.65
N VAL A 213 16.18 22.11 52.38
CA VAL A 213 16.28 23.11 51.31
C VAL A 213 14.91 23.71 51.01
N ASN A 214 13.91 22.84 50.82
CA ASN A 214 12.53 23.23 50.60
C ASN A 214 11.63 22.55 51.66
N PRO A 215 11.21 23.28 52.71
CA PRO A 215 10.35 22.72 53.76
C PRO A 215 8.98 22.22 53.29
N ALA A 216 8.55 22.59 52.08
CA ALA A 216 7.32 22.11 51.45
C ALA A 216 7.56 20.90 50.52
N ALA A 217 8.81 20.43 50.38
CA ALA A 217 9.16 19.38 49.43
C ALA A 217 8.33 18.10 49.65
N VAL A 218 7.82 17.58 48.54
CA VAL A 218 7.19 16.27 48.37
C VAL A 218 8.12 15.43 47.51
N TRP A 219 8.50 14.27 48.04
CA TRP A 219 9.31 13.30 47.31
C TRP A 219 8.40 12.40 46.48
N MET A 220 8.41 12.60 45.16
CA MET A 220 7.78 11.70 44.21
C MET A 220 8.74 10.55 43.85
N MET A 221 8.29 9.30 43.95
CA MET A 221 9.09 8.14 43.55
C MET A 221 8.30 7.14 42.72
N GLN A 222 9.01 6.39 41.89
CA GLN A 222 8.46 5.31 41.08
C GLN A 222 8.32 4.03 41.92
N GLY A 223 7.14 3.42 41.92
CA GLY A 223 6.86 2.16 42.60
C GLY A 223 7.39 0.91 41.89
N TRP A 224 8.04 1.05 40.72
CA TRP A 224 8.52 -0.06 39.89
C TRP A 224 9.42 -1.04 40.63
N LEU A 225 10.31 -0.55 41.48
CA LEU A 225 11.24 -1.39 42.25
C LEU A 225 10.52 -2.45 43.09
N PHE A 226 9.32 -2.13 43.58
CA PHE A 226 8.51 -3.08 44.33
C PHE A 226 8.06 -4.24 43.43
N TYR A 227 7.70 -3.97 42.17
CA TYR A 227 7.34 -5.01 41.21
C TYR A 227 8.56 -5.80 40.69
N ASP A 228 9.60 -5.12 40.20
CA ASP A 228 10.77 -5.75 39.55
C ASP A 228 11.53 -6.68 40.51
N LYS A 229 11.82 -6.20 41.72
CA LYS A 229 12.50 -6.98 42.76
C LYS A 229 11.55 -7.37 43.88
N LYS A 230 10.34 -7.85 43.54
CA LYS A 230 9.30 -8.23 44.53
C LYS A 230 9.76 -9.22 45.61
N ASP A 231 10.74 -10.07 45.29
CA ASP A 231 11.28 -11.06 46.22
C ASP A 231 12.16 -10.41 47.30
N PHE A 232 12.79 -9.27 46.99
CA PHE A 232 13.51 -8.45 47.96
C PHE A 232 12.57 -7.45 48.64
N TRP A 233 11.74 -6.77 47.86
CA TRP A 233 10.76 -5.80 48.34
C TRP A 233 9.47 -6.49 48.77
N ASP A 234 9.56 -7.23 49.88
CA ASP A 234 8.40 -7.69 50.63
C ASP A 234 7.75 -6.55 51.44
N SER A 235 6.60 -6.81 52.07
CA SER A 235 5.86 -5.79 52.82
C SER A 235 6.69 -5.13 53.93
N ASN A 236 7.59 -5.87 54.61
CA ASN A 236 8.43 -5.32 55.68
C ASN A 236 9.50 -4.39 55.13
N HIS A 237 10.18 -4.77 54.03
CA HIS A 237 11.20 -3.94 53.41
C HIS A 237 10.60 -2.67 52.79
N ILE A 238 9.44 -2.78 52.14
CA ILE A 238 8.70 -1.63 51.60
C ILE A 238 8.30 -0.71 52.75
N SER A 239 7.65 -1.25 53.78
CA SER A 239 7.22 -0.47 54.95
C SER A 239 8.41 0.24 55.61
N ALA A 240 9.52 -0.46 55.83
CA ALA A 240 10.72 0.11 56.42
C ALA A 240 11.26 1.29 55.58
N TYR A 241 11.39 1.11 54.26
CA TYR A 241 11.86 2.16 53.37
C TYR A 241 10.90 3.36 53.34
N LEU A 242 9.60 3.15 53.17
CA LEU A 242 8.62 4.24 53.11
C LEU A 242 8.44 4.96 54.46
N SER A 243 8.66 4.26 55.58
CA SER A 243 8.54 4.83 56.93
C SER A 243 9.64 5.84 57.30
N GLY A 244 10.73 5.92 56.51
CA GLY A 244 11.74 6.96 56.71
C GLY A 244 11.21 8.35 56.38
N VAL A 245 10.19 8.46 55.52
CA VAL A 245 9.44 9.70 55.36
C VAL A 245 8.40 9.77 56.48
N GLU A 246 8.61 10.60 57.48
CA GLU A 246 7.80 10.57 58.71
C GLU A 246 6.39 11.18 58.53
N ARG A 247 6.23 12.09 57.56
CA ARG A 247 4.94 12.68 57.19
C ARG A 247 4.43 12.04 55.91
N ASN A 248 3.17 11.61 55.87
CA ASN A 248 2.62 10.96 54.67
C ASN A 248 2.55 11.91 53.47
N ASP A 249 2.08 13.14 53.68
CA ASP A 249 1.94 14.15 52.62
C ASP A 249 3.27 14.63 52.02
N ASP A 250 4.42 14.29 52.64
CA ASP A 250 5.75 14.65 52.12
C ASP A 250 6.26 13.65 51.07
N MET A 251 5.44 12.68 50.65
CA MET A 251 5.80 11.68 49.65
C MET A 251 4.62 11.32 48.75
N LEU A 252 4.91 11.05 47.49
CA LEU A 252 3.96 10.68 46.46
C LEU A 252 4.48 9.45 45.70
N ILE A 253 3.73 8.35 45.70
CA ILE A 253 4.14 7.11 45.02
C ILE A 253 3.44 7.00 43.67
N LEU A 254 4.19 6.74 42.60
CA LEU A 254 3.60 6.33 41.33
C LEU A 254 3.47 4.80 41.33
N ASP A 255 2.25 4.27 41.39
CA ASP A 255 2.02 2.83 41.18
C ASP A 255 2.10 2.55 39.68
N LEU A 256 3.34 2.35 39.22
CA LEU A 256 3.75 2.60 37.84
C LEU A 256 3.06 1.72 36.81
N TYR A 257 2.54 0.55 37.20
CA TYR A 257 1.98 -0.46 36.30
C TYR A 257 0.63 -1.00 36.79
N SER A 258 -0.26 -0.08 37.16
CA SER A 258 -1.48 -0.41 37.90
C SER A 258 -2.52 -1.17 37.10
N GLU A 259 -2.58 -0.99 35.79
CA GLU A 259 -3.54 -1.66 34.91
C GLU A 259 -3.34 -3.17 34.81
N SER A 260 -2.12 -3.64 35.11
CA SER A 260 -1.73 -5.03 34.90
C SER A 260 -1.06 -5.68 36.11
N LYS A 261 -0.22 -4.94 36.84
CA LYS A 261 0.54 -5.41 38.01
C LYS A 261 0.46 -4.37 39.13
N PRO A 262 -0.73 -4.06 39.66
CA PRO A 262 -0.88 -3.08 40.73
C PRO A 262 -0.15 -3.51 42.00
N GLN A 263 0.51 -2.55 42.66
CA GLN A 263 1.24 -2.80 43.90
C GLN A 263 0.47 -2.27 45.12
N TRP A 264 -0.41 -1.29 44.94
CA TRP A 264 -1.18 -0.66 46.02
C TRP A 264 -1.94 -1.64 46.90
N GLN A 265 -2.46 -2.75 46.35
CA GLN A 265 -3.22 -3.74 47.12
C GLN A 265 -2.36 -4.45 48.16
N ARG A 266 -1.14 -4.87 47.79
CA ARG A 266 -0.25 -5.60 48.70
C ARG A 266 0.52 -4.69 49.66
N THR A 267 0.57 -3.41 49.37
CA THR A 267 1.17 -2.38 50.25
C THR A 267 0.12 -1.68 51.11
N GLU A 268 -1.13 -2.16 51.10
CA GLU A 268 -2.25 -1.56 51.85
C GLU A 268 -2.39 -0.06 51.57
N SER A 269 -2.45 0.30 50.29
CA SER A 269 -2.39 1.69 49.79
C SER A 269 -1.13 2.43 50.27
N TYR A 270 0.03 1.78 50.09
CA TYR A 270 1.35 2.28 50.46
C TYR A 270 1.43 2.78 51.91
N PHE A 271 0.81 2.04 52.84
CA PHE A 271 0.79 2.36 54.27
C PHE A 271 0.28 3.79 54.55
N GLY A 272 -0.69 4.24 53.75
CA GLY A 272 -1.33 5.55 53.85
C GLY A 272 -0.55 6.70 53.20
N LYS A 273 0.55 6.42 52.48
CA LYS A 273 1.21 7.43 51.62
C LYS A 273 0.30 7.77 50.42
N PRO A 274 0.20 9.05 50.02
CA PRO A 274 -0.44 9.43 48.77
C PRO A 274 0.16 8.70 47.58
N TRP A 275 -0.68 8.24 46.65
CA TRP A 275 -0.23 7.54 45.45
C TRP A 275 -1.09 7.84 44.22
N ILE A 276 -0.50 7.64 43.04
CA ILE A 276 -1.15 7.81 41.73
C ILE A 276 -1.27 6.44 41.07
N TRP A 277 -2.46 6.12 40.58
CA TRP A 277 -2.70 4.94 39.74
C TRP A 277 -2.16 5.24 38.34
N CYS A 278 -1.13 4.52 37.89
CA CYS A 278 -0.51 4.78 36.60
C CYS A 278 -0.72 3.65 35.61
N GLN A 279 -0.91 4.03 34.35
CA GLN A 279 -0.89 3.12 33.20
C GLN A 279 0.49 3.14 32.54
N LEU A 280 1.17 1.99 32.56
CA LEU A 280 2.47 1.79 31.90
C LEU A 280 2.26 1.48 30.41
N HIS A 281 1.45 0.48 30.10
CA HIS A 281 1.03 0.05 28.78
C HIS A 281 2.16 -0.43 27.84
N ASP A 282 3.09 0.46 27.51
CA ASP A 282 4.17 0.28 26.55
C ASP A 282 5.55 0.25 27.22
N PHE A 283 6.42 -0.61 26.69
CA PHE A 283 7.82 -0.79 27.10
C PHE A 283 8.72 -0.61 25.88
N GLY A 284 9.76 0.22 25.96
CA GLY A 284 10.71 0.45 24.85
C GLY A 284 10.17 1.21 23.63
N GLY A 285 8.91 1.66 23.62
CA GLY A 285 8.27 2.21 22.42
C GLY A 285 7.92 1.10 21.44
N ASN A 286 7.18 0.08 21.87
CA ASN A 286 6.75 -0.99 20.99
C ASN A 286 5.57 -0.51 20.14
N MET A 287 5.56 -0.91 18.86
CA MET A 287 4.55 -0.43 17.92
C MET A 287 3.37 -1.39 17.76
N GLY A 288 3.13 -2.33 18.67
CA GLY A 288 2.00 -3.27 18.56
C GLY A 288 0.65 -2.60 18.81
N MET A 289 -0.41 -3.00 18.11
CA MET A 289 -1.77 -2.60 18.48
C MET A 289 -2.24 -3.41 19.70
N TYR A 290 -2.52 -2.74 20.81
CA TYR A 290 -2.81 -3.38 22.08
C TYR A 290 -3.62 -2.48 23.02
N GLY A 291 -4.44 -3.09 23.88
CA GLY A 291 -5.08 -2.39 24.99
C GLY A 291 -5.74 -3.33 26.00
N GLN A 292 -6.00 -2.80 27.18
CA GLN A 292 -6.82 -3.42 28.24
C GLN A 292 -7.95 -2.46 28.63
N ILE A 293 -8.77 -2.04 27.66
CA ILE A 293 -9.73 -0.94 27.84
C ILE A 293 -10.71 -1.13 29.00
N MET A 294 -11.03 -2.38 29.36
CA MET A 294 -11.91 -2.67 30.49
C MET A 294 -11.19 -2.49 31.85
N ASN A 295 -9.92 -2.88 31.94
CA ASN A 295 -9.11 -2.68 33.14
C ASN A 295 -8.89 -1.19 33.42
N ILE A 296 -8.51 -0.42 32.38
CA ILE A 296 -8.22 1.02 32.54
C ILE A 296 -9.45 1.88 32.80
N THR A 297 -10.68 1.34 32.66
CA THR A 297 -11.92 2.04 33.02
C THR A 297 -12.48 1.57 34.36
N SER A 298 -12.37 0.27 34.68
CA SER A 298 -12.99 -0.31 35.87
C SER A 298 -12.06 -0.26 37.10
N ASP A 299 -10.81 -0.67 36.94
CA ASP A 299 -9.85 -0.85 38.02
C ASP A 299 -9.43 0.48 38.70
N PRO A 300 -9.22 1.61 38.01
CA PRO A 300 -8.93 2.88 38.70
C PRO A 300 -10.10 3.36 39.55
N ILE A 301 -11.35 3.07 39.14
CA ILE A 301 -12.54 3.39 39.92
C ILE A 301 -12.72 2.43 41.11
N GLU A 302 -12.33 1.16 40.95
CA GLU A 302 -12.22 0.26 42.09
C GLU A 302 -11.20 0.76 43.11
N ALA A 303 -10.01 1.17 42.65
CA ALA A 303 -8.97 1.72 43.51
C ALA A 303 -9.46 2.98 44.25
N LEU A 304 -10.15 3.90 43.54
CA LEU A 304 -10.72 5.12 44.11
C LEU A 304 -11.72 4.83 45.24
N ASN A 305 -12.50 3.76 45.11
CA ASN A 305 -13.47 3.36 46.13
C ASN A 305 -12.85 2.62 47.32
N LYS A 306 -11.65 2.05 47.16
CA LYS A 306 -11.00 1.20 48.16
C LYS A 306 -9.81 1.84 48.87
N SER A 307 -9.31 2.97 48.36
CA SER A 307 -8.11 3.62 48.86
C SER A 307 -8.35 5.09 49.17
N ASP A 308 -8.26 5.46 50.45
CA ASP A 308 -8.37 6.85 50.89
C ASP A 308 -7.11 7.68 50.54
N SER A 309 -5.99 7.03 50.18
CA SER A 309 -4.73 7.69 49.83
C SER A 309 -4.45 7.74 48.33
N LEU A 310 -5.38 7.30 47.48
CA LEU A 310 -5.29 7.52 46.03
C LEU A 310 -5.58 9.00 45.72
N VAL A 311 -4.64 9.69 45.05
CA VAL A 311 -4.73 11.14 44.80
C VAL A 311 -4.75 11.52 43.32
N GLY A 312 -4.66 10.57 42.40
CA GLY A 312 -4.78 10.85 40.98
C GLY A 312 -4.55 9.64 40.09
N PHE A 313 -4.73 9.85 38.78
CA PHE A 313 -4.41 8.89 37.73
C PHE A 313 -3.31 9.45 36.81
N GLY A 314 -2.51 8.58 36.19
CA GLY A 314 -1.36 9.01 35.39
C GLY A 314 -1.01 8.08 34.24
N LEU A 315 -0.33 8.65 33.25
CA LEU A 315 0.29 7.93 32.15
C LEU A 315 1.81 7.85 32.37
N THR A 316 2.36 6.65 32.27
CA THR A 316 3.77 6.35 32.52
C THR A 316 4.35 5.40 31.48
N MET A 317 3.92 5.48 30.22
CA MET A 317 4.49 4.69 29.13
C MET A 317 5.96 4.99 28.87
N GLU A 318 6.72 3.95 28.53
CA GLU A 318 8.14 4.12 28.20
C GLU A 318 8.35 4.85 26.87
N GLY A 319 7.50 4.60 25.86
CA GLY A 319 7.49 5.31 24.58
C GLY A 319 6.08 5.63 24.08
N GLN A 320 6.00 6.52 23.08
CA GLN A 320 4.74 7.06 22.53
C GLN A 320 4.53 6.67 21.06
N GLU A 321 4.52 5.37 20.76
CA GLU A 321 4.48 4.84 19.37
C GLU A 321 3.08 4.36 18.92
N GLY A 322 2.03 5.14 19.17
CA GLY A 322 0.65 4.86 18.75
C GLY A 322 -0.30 4.47 19.89
N ASN A 323 -1.39 3.74 19.57
CA ASN A 323 -2.46 3.37 20.52
C ASN A 323 -3.12 4.57 21.24
N GLU A 324 -3.19 5.73 20.61
CA GLU A 324 -3.63 7.00 21.23
C GLU A 324 -4.93 6.90 22.05
N ILE A 325 -5.93 6.18 21.53
CA ILE A 325 -7.22 6.02 22.20
C ILE A 325 -7.11 5.40 23.60
N VAL A 326 -6.10 4.54 23.81
CA VAL A 326 -5.87 3.84 25.07
C VAL A 326 -5.35 4.79 26.15
N TYR A 327 -4.59 5.81 25.74
CA TYR A 327 -4.11 6.87 26.64
C TYR A 327 -5.21 7.90 26.92
N ASP A 328 -5.94 8.33 25.89
CA ASP A 328 -7.05 9.27 26.03
C ASP A 328 -8.16 8.71 26.93
N LEU A 329 -8.43 7.40 26.83
CA LEU A 329 -9.46 6.75 27.65
C LEU A 329 -9.18 6.83 29.16
N LEU A 330 -7.93 6.65 29.61
CA LEU A 330 -7.61 6.81 31.04
C LEU A 330 -7.71 8.27 31.48
N LEU A 331 -7.23 9.21 30.65
CA LEU A 331 -7.30 10.64 30.96
C LEU A 331 -8.75 11.10 31.09
N ASP A 332 -9.65 10.65 30.20
CA ASP A 332 -11.09 10.91 30.32
C ASP A 332 -11.71 10.17 31.52
N GLN A 333 -11.22 8.97 31.86
CA GLN A 333 -11.67 8.23 33.05
C GLN A 333 -11.40 9.02 34.34
N ALA A 334 -10.35 9.84 34.39
CA ALA A 334 -10.07 10.72 35.53
C ALA A 334 -11.18 11.75 35.82
N TRP A 335 -12.01 12.05 34.82
CA TRP A 335 -13.14 12.99 34.94
C TRP A 335 -14.47 12.28 35.23
N SER A 336 -14.48 10.95 35.37
CA SER A 336 -15.69 10.18 35.64
C SER A 336 -15.54 9.34 36.91
N ALA A 337 -16.49 9.49 37.84
CA ALA A 337 -16.57 8.65 39.05
C ALA A 337 -17.12 7.23 38.79
N LYS A 338 -17.44 6.90 37.53
CA LYS A 338 -17.94 5.59 37.09
C LYS A 338 -17.11 5.10 35.90
N PRO A 339 -16.98 3.78 35.72
CA PRO A 339 -16.33 3.23 34.53
C PRO A 339 -16.99 3.78 33.26
N ILE A 340 -16.19 4.27 32.32
CA ILE A 340 -16.66 4.78 31.03
C ILE A 340 -17.29 3.66 30.19
N ASP A 341 -18.41 3.96 29.53
CA ASP A 341 -18.97 3.07 28.50
C ASP A 341 -18.06 3.08 27.26
N THR A 342 -17.22 2.06 27.13
CA THR A 342 -16.22 1.95 26.06
C THR A 342 -16.85 1.92 24.67
N ARG A 343 -18.08 1.42 24.52
CA ARG A 343 -18.76 1.40 23.22
C ARG A 343 -19.17 2.80 22.79
N ALA A 344 -19.80 3.56 23.70
CA ALA A 344 -20.18 4.95 23.44
C ALA A 344 -18.93 5.83 23.21
N TYR A 345 -17.86 5.57 23.96
CA TYR A 345 -16.59 6.27 23.85
C TYR A 345 -15.93 6.07 22.48
N PHE A 346 -15.73 4.82 22.05
CA PHE A 346 -15.11 4.52 20.75
C PHE A 346 -15.94 5.06 19.58
N ARG A 347 -17.27 5.06 19.69
CA ARG A 347 -18.10 5.71 18.66
C ARG A 347 -17.88 7.22 18.62
N SER A 348 -17.72 7.87 19.76
CA SER A 348 -17.42 9.31 19.82
C SER A 348 -16.02 9.62 19.28
N TRP A 349 -15.04 8.76 19.59
CA TRP A 349 -13.68 8.81 19.04
C TRP A 349 -13.68 8.81 17.51
N VAL A 350 -14.33 7.82 16.88
CA VAL A 350 -14.46 7.72 15.42
C VAL A 350 -15.05 8.99 14.82
N ARG A 351 -16.11 9.53 15.45
CA ARG A 351 -16.78 10.73 14.96
C ARG A 351 -15.86 11.95 14.98
N SER A 352 -15.06 12.10 16.04
CA SER A 352 -14.16 13.25 16.20
C SER A 352 -12.90 13.11 15.34
N ARG A 353 -12.24 11.94 15.40
CA ARG A 353 -10.96 11.67 14.73
C ARG A 353 -11.05 11.78 13.21
N TYR A 354 -12.14 11.28 12.61
CA TYR A 354 -12.36 11.30 11.17
C TYR A 354 -13.38 12.34 10.71
N SER A 355 -13.64 13.35 11.54
CA SER A 355 -14.54 14.45 11.17
C SER A 355 -14.06 15.16 9.90
N GLY A 356 -15.02 15.64 9.11
CA GLY A 356 -14.78 16.31 7.85
C GLY A 356 -16.07 16.92 7.30
N ASN A 357 -16.03 17.44 6.07
CA ASN A 357 -17.22 17.98 5.39
C ASN A 357 -18.11 16.87 4.79
N PHE A 358 -18.29 15.78 5.53
CA PHE A 358 -19.04 14.59 5.15
C PHE A 358 -19.53 13.87 6.40
N SER A 359 -20.47 12.93 6.23
CA SER A 359 -20.84 12.01 7.31
C SER A 359 -19.83 10.88 7.36
N VAL A 360 -19.18 10.68 8.52
CA VAL A 360 -18.24 9.57 8.72
C VAL A 360 -18.92 8.24 8.34
N PRO A 361 -18.34 7.43 7.42
CA PRO A 361 -18.94 6.18 6.99
C PRO A 361 -19.17 5.19 8.14
N ASN A 362 -20.26 4.42 8.07
CA ASN A 362 -20.62 3.47 9.14
C ASN A 362 -19.57 2.35 9.30
N GLU A 363 -18.86 2.01 8.23
CA GLU A 363 -17.77 1.03 8.21
C GLU A 363 -16.70 1.33 9.25
N LEU A 364 -16.34 2.61 9.44
CA LEU A 364 -15.32 2.99 10.42
C LEU A 364 -15.81 2.76 11.85
N TYR A 365 -17.09 3.00 12.13
CA TYR A 365 -17.65 2.67 13.44
C TYR A 365 -17.64 1.17 13.70
N THR A 366 -17.98 0.35 12.69
CA THR A 366 -17.91 -1.11 12.81
C THR A 366 -16.48 -1.59 13.03
N ALA A 367 -15.52 -1.05 12.26
CA ALA A 367 -14.11 -1.42 12.35
C ALA A 367 -13.54 -1.12 13.74
N TRP A 368 -13.81 0.06 14.29
CA TRP A 368 -13.40 0.41 15.64
C TRP A 368 -14.14 -0.35 16.74
N ASP A 369 -15.40 -0.77 16.52
CA ASP A 369 -16.11 -1.66 17.46
C ASP A 369 -15.47 -3.05 17.50
N LEU A 370 -15.02 -3.58 16.35
CA LEU A 370 -14.24 -4.82 16.28
C LEU A 370 -12.90 -4.69 17.01
N LEU A 371 -12.14 -3.62 16.76
CA LEU A 371 -10.89 -3.34 17.48
C LEU A 371 -11.12 -3.22 18.99
N ARG A 372 -12.19 -2.53 19.40
CA ARG A 372 -12.60 -2.36 20.80
C ARG A 372 -12.82 -3.70 21.48
N GLU A 373 -13.54 -4.62 20.85
CA GLU A 373 -13.87 -5.91 21.46
C GLU A 373 -12.71 -6.89 21.51
N THR A 374 -11.67 -6.66 20.71
CA THR A 374 -10.60 -7.63 20.45
C THR A 374 -9.22 -7.05 20.75
N VAL A 375 -8.60 -6.36 19.79
CA VAL A 375 -7.22 -5.83 19.86
C VAL A 375 -7.00 -4.94 21.09
N TYR A 376 -7.96 -4.07 21.40
CA TYR A 376 -7.89 -3.15 22.53
C TYR A 376 -8.50 -3.69 23.83
N ASN A 377 -9.09 -4.89 23.82
CA ASN A 377 -9.66 -5.51 25.01
C ASN A 377 -9.03 -6.87 25.28
N ASN A 378 -7.72 -6.85 25.53
CA ASN A 378 -7.01 -8.04 25.94
C ASN A 378 -7.42 -8.50 27.35
N THR A 379 -8.12 -9.62 27.43
CA THR A 379 -8.48 -10.27 28.70
C THR A 379 -7.49 -11.38 29.10
N ASN A 380 -6.53 -11.72 28.24
CA ASN A 380 -5.50 -12.70 28.55
C ASN A 380 -4.31 -12.03 29.26
N LEU A 381 -4.35 -11.98 30.58
CA LEU A 381 -3.36 -11.30 31.42
C LEU A 381 -2.02 -12.04 31.57
N THR A 382 -1.76 -13.05 30.75
CA THR A 382 -0.40 -13.62 30.59
C THR A 382 0.48 -12.75 29.70
N THR A 383 -0.13 -11.99 28.79
CA THR A 383 0.51 -10.90 28.03
C THR A 383 -0.17 -9.61 28.39
N TYR A 384 0.56 -8.75 29.08
CA TYR A 384 0.00 -7.62 29.81
C TYR A 384 0.60 -6.27 29.37
N SER A 385 1.26 -6.25 28.21
CA SER A 385 1.85 -5.05 27.58
C SER A 385 1.78 -5.13 26.06
N VAL A 386 2.10 -4.01 25.40
CA VAL A 386 2.25 -3.94 23.94
C VAL A 386 3.26 -4.98 23.44
N THR A 387 2.85 -5.77 22.45
CA THR A 387 3.69 -6.83 21.86
C THR A 387 4.46 -6.36 20.64
N LYS A 388 5.55 -7.06 20.33
CA LYS A 388 6.36 -6.82 19.11
C LYS A 388 6.01 -7.79 18.01
N SER A 389 6.15 -7.31 16.77
CA SER A 389 6.22 -8.21 15.64
C SER A 389 7.56 -8.96 15.66
N ILE A 390 7.54 -10.25 15.36
CA ILE A 390 8.78 -11.06 15.35
C ILE A 390 9.78 -10.58 14.29
N LEU A 391 9.32 -9.81 13.29
CA LEU A 391 10.19 -9.24 12.25
C LEU A 391 11.25 -8.30 12.82
N GLU A 392 10.98 -7.68 13.96
CA GLU A 392 11.86 -6.71 14.63
C GLU A 392 12.93 -7.38 15.49
N ILE A 393 12.76 -8.67 15.78
CA ILE A 393 13.60 -9.43 16.71
C ILE A 393 14.65 -10.21 15.92
N SER A 394 15.83 -10.40 16.53
CA SER A 394 16.89 -11.25 15.99
C SER A 394 16.36 -12.61 15.47
N PRO A 395 16.61 -12.95 14.20
CA PRO A 395 16.17 -14.22 13.62
C PRO A 395 16.73 -15.43 14.38
N ASP A 396 15.87 -16.41 14.64
CA ASP A 396 16.23 -17.67 15.29
C ASP A 396 15.30 -18.80 14.79
N ILE A 397 15.72 -20.05 14.92
CA ILE A 397 14.95 -21.25 14.50
C ILE A 397 13.85 -21.64 15.50
N ALA A 398 13.85 -21.04 16.69
CA ALA A 398 12.90 -21.32 17.75
C ALA A 398 12.71 -20.13 18.69
N GLY A 399 11.63 -20.19 19.49
CA GLY A 399 11.44 -19.27 20.60
C GLY A 399 11.05 -17.84 20.19
N LEU A 400 10.71 -17.56 18.93
CA LEU A 400 10.23 -16.23 18.50
C LEU A 400 8.73 -16.03 18.65
N VAL A 401 7.92 -17.07 18.39
CA VAL A 401 6.46 -16.98 18.30
C VAL A 401 5.82 -17.29 19.66
N GLY A 402 4.84 -16.47 20.06
CA GLY A 402 4.03 -16.74 21.25
C GLY A 402 4.72 -16.43 22.58
N ARG A 403 5.71 -15.53 22.59
CA ARG A 403 6.31 -15.06 23.86
C ARG A 403 5.29 -14.28 24.67
N VAL A 404 5.23 -14.57 25.96
CA VAL A 404 4.37 -13.93 26.96
C VAL A 404 5.23 -13.28 28.05
N GLY A 405 4.62 -12.55 28.98
CA GLY A 405 5.36 -11.80 30.00
C GLY A 405 5.75 -10.39 29.55
N HIS A 406 6.76 -9.80 30.18
CA HIS A 406 7.25 -8.45 29.86
C HIS A 406 8.66 -8.46 29.22
N TYR A 407 9.57 -9.34 29.68
CA TYR A 407 10.90 -9.51 29.10
C TYR A 407 11.35 -10.99 29.10
N PRO A 408 11.94 -11.52 28.01
CA PRO A 408 12.08 -10.91 26.68
C PRO A 408 10.73 -10.46 26.12
N THR A 409 10.73 -9.41 25.31
CA THR A 409 9.49 -8.73 24.89
C THR A 409 8.46 -9.71 24.34
N PRO A 410 7.17 -9.60 24.73
CA PRO A 410 6.14 -10.50 24.26
C PRO A 410 5.89 -10.35 22.76
N THR A 411 5.58 -11.48 22.12
CA THR A 411 5.28 -11.60 20.68
C THR A 411 3.98 -12.38 20.44
N SER A 412 3.23 -12.70 21.50
CA SER A 412 1.94 -13.36 21.36
C SER A 412 0.93 -12.42 20.69
N ILE A 413 0.12 -12.99 19.80
CA ILE A 413 -1.05 -12.31 19.25
C ILE A 413 -2.24 -12.80 20.08
N ASN A 414 -2.84 -11.89 20.85
CA ASN A 414 -3.87 -12.23 21.86
C ASN A 414 -5.32 -12.12 21.30
N TYR A 415 -5.45 -11.93 20.00
CA TYR A 415 -6.71 -11.87 19.27
C TYR A 415 -6.60 -12.76 18.02
N ASP A 416 -7.72 -13.08 17.38
CA ASP A 416 -7.70 -13.78 16.09
C ASP A 416 -7.16 -12.85 14.99
N PRO A 417 -6.00 -13.14 14.37
CA PRO A 417 -5.41 -12.27 13.36
C PRO A 417 -6.34 -11.94 12.18
N ARG A 418 -7.34 -12.78 11.90
CA ARG A 418 -8.33 -12.57 10.84
C ARG A 418 -9.19 -11.33 11.07
N ILE A 419 -9.36 -10.88 12.31
CA ILE A 419 -10.11 -9.66 12.64
C ILE A 419 -9.49 -8.44 11.96
N LEU A 420 -8.16 -8.35 11.89
CA LEU A 420 -7.51 -7.22 11.23
C LEU A 420 -7.74 -7.21 9.72
N ASN A 421 -7.98 -8.36 9.09
CA ASN A 421 -8.36 -8.40 7.67
C ASN A 421 -9.73 -7.74 7.46
N GLU A 422 -10.68 -7.99 8.37
CA GLU A 422 -12.02 -7.40 8.33
C GLU A 422 -11.97 -5.91 8.64
N VAL A 423 -11.25 -5.50 9.69
CA VAL A 423 -11.03 -4.08 10.04
C VAL A 423 -10.40 -3.33 8.86
N TRP A 424 -9.33 -3.88 8.29
CA TRP A 424 -8.66 -3.30 7.13
C TRP A 424 -9.61 -3.15 5.93
N SER A 425 -10.41 -4.17 5.64
CA SER A 425 -11.41 -4.15 4.56
C SER A 425 -12.50 -3.08 4.79
N LEU A 426 -12.92 -2.89 6.04
CA LEU A 426 -13.89 -1.86 6.42
C LEU A 426 -13.32 -0.45 6.23
N PHE A 427 -12.06 -0.22 6.60
CA PHE A 427 -11.38 1.05 6.34
C PHE A 427 -11.34 1.35 4.84
N MET A 428 -10.95 0.39 3.98
CA MET A 428 -10.97 0.61 2.54
C MET A 428 -12.36 0.81 1.95
N ASN A 429 -13.36 0.09 2.45
CA ASN A 429 -14.73 0.32 2.01
C ASN A 429 -15.24 1.72 2.41
N ALA A 430 -14.77 2.25 3.54
CA ALA A 430 -15.06 3.63 3.93
C ALA A 430 -14.48 4.64 2.94
N THR A 431 -13.23 4.48 2.49
CA THR A 431 -12.62 5.39 1.49
C THR A 431 -13.20 5.25 0.09
N ARG A 432 -13.66 4.06 -0.30
CA ARG A 432 -14.42 3.89 -1.55
C ARG A 432 -15.73 4.68 -1.55
N LYS A 433 -16.38 4.80 -0.38
CA LYS A 433 -17.60 5.60 -0.21
C LYS A 433 -17.31 7.08 -0.04
N GLU A 434 -16.25 7.42 0.67
CA GLU A 434 -15.83 8.78 0.96
C GLU A 434 -14.32 8.95 0.72
N PRO A 435 -13.89 9.22 -0.53
CA PRO A 435 -12.48 9.34 -0.88
C PRO A 435 -11.76 10.48 -0.16
N SER A 436 -12.49 11.49 0.34
CA SER A 436 -11.85 12.61 1.06
C SER A 436 -11.23 12.21 2.40
N LEU A 437 -11.54 11.02 2.94
CA LEU A 437 -10.89 10.45 4.12
C LEU A 437 -9.36 10.37 3.99
N TRP A 438 -8.82 10.19 2.77
CA TRP A 438 -7.37 10.21 2.54
C TRP A 438 -6.70 11.56 2.82
N HIS A 439 -7.47 12.65 2.91
CA HIS A 439 -6.96 13.95 3.31
C HIS A 439 -6.99 14.17 4.82
N ASN A 440 -7.57 13.23 5.59
CA ASN A 440 -7.55 13.28 7.06
C ASN A 440 -6.26 12.60 7.56
N PRO A 441 -5.33 13.33 8.22
CA PRO A 441 -4.06 12.77 8.66
C PRO A 441 -4.19 11.63 9.67
N ALA A 442 -5.23 11.67 10.51
CA ALA A 442 -5.48 10.61 11.49
C ALA A 442 -5.98 9.32 10.82
N TYR A 443 -6.78 9.44 9.76
CA TYR A 443 -7.17 8.30 8.93
C TYR A 443 -5.95 7.68 8.25
N GLU A 444 -5.08 8.51 7.66
CA GLU A 444 -3.83 8.07 7.02
C GLU A 444 -2.95 7.28 8.01
N TYR A 445 -2.72 7.85 9.20
CA TYR A 445 -1.96 7.21 10.26
C TYR A 445 -2.53 5.84 10.65
N ASP A 446 -3.83 5.77 10.96
CA ASP A 446 -4.47 4.53 11.40
C ASP A 446 -4.46 3.47 10.29
N MET A 447 -4.60 3.89 9.03
CA MET A 447 -4.52 2.99 7.88
C MET A 447 -3.12 2.37 7.73
N VAL A 448 -2.05 3.18 7.91
CA VAL A 448 -0.67 2.68 7.95
C VAL A 448 -0.48 1.70 9.11
N ASP A 449 -0.92 2.05 10.32
CA ASP A 449 -0.69 1.23 11.52
C ASP A 449 -1.45 -0.11 11.47
N ILE A 450 -2.71 -0.09 11.03
CA ILE A 450 -3.52 -1.32 10.83
C ILE A 450 -2.86 -2.20 9.77
N THR A 451 -2.39 -1.63 8.66
CA THR A 451 -1.74 -2.39 7.58
C THR A 451 -0.41 -2.98 8.06
N ARG A 452 0.40 -2.21 8.79
CA ARG A 452 1.64 -2.68 9.44
C ARG A 452 1.35 -3.86 10.36
N GLN A 453 0.35 -3.76 11.24
CA GLN A 453 -0.01 -4.84 12.16
C GLN A 453 -0.46 -6.10 11.42
N LEU A 454 -1.29 -5.96 10.39
CA LEU A 454 -1.76 -7.07 9.55
C LEU A 454 -0.59 -7.78 8.87
N MET A 455 0.35 -7.04 8.28
CA MET A 455 1.53 -7.62 7.63
C MET A 455 2.50 -8.23 8.64
N GLY A 456 2.65 -7.65 9.83
CA GLY A 456 3.40 -8.23 10.94
C GLY A 456 2.82 -9.58 11.39
N ASN A 457 1.49 -9.69 11.45
CA ASN A 457 0.82 -10.96 11.74
C ASN A 457 1.06 -11.99 10.63
N ALA A 458 1.02 -11.59 9.35
CA ALA A 458 1.30 -12.48 8.23
C ALA A 458 2.75 -13.00 8.23
N PHE A 459 3.70 -12.18 8.66
CA PHE A 459 5.11 -12.56 8.79
C PHE A 459 5.31 -13.79 9.68
N VAL A 460 4.51 -13.93 10.76
CA VAL A 460 4.55 -15.09 11.67
C VAL A 460 4.25 -16.41 10.94
N ASN A 461 3.32 -16.40 9.99
CA ASN A 461 2.95 -17.59 9.24
C ASN A 461 4.05 -18.00 8.25
N ILE A 462 4.60 -17.04 7.49
CA ILE A 462 5.68 -17.31 6.54
C ILE A 462 6.94 -17.78 7.27
N TYR A 463 7.26 -17.19 8.43
CA TYR A 463 8.33 -17.66 9.29
C TYR A 463 8.10 -19.10 9.76
N SER A 464 6.89 -19.42 10.19
CA SER A 464 6.54 -20.77 10.65
C SER A 464 6.66 -21.81 9.52
N ASP A 465 6.30 -21.45 8.29
CA ASP A 465 6.46 -22.27 7.09
C ASP A 465 7.93 -22.45 6.69
N LEU A 466 8.74 -21.39 6.81
CA LEU A 466 10.19 -21.45 6.62
C LEU A 466 10.83 -22.46 7.59
N ILE A 467 10.54 -22.33 8.90
CA ILE A 467 11.08 -23.23 9.92
C ILE A 467 10.59 -24.66 9.72
N SER A 468 9.33 -24.86 9.35
CA SER A 468 8.77 -26.18 9.04
C SER A 468 9.44 -26.81 7.82
N SER A 469 9.66 -26.02 6.76
CA SER A 469 10.37 -26.44 5.56
C SER A 469 11.82 -26.82 5.87
N TRP A 470 12.52 -26.03 6.68
CA TRP A 470 13.89 -26.31 7.11
C TRP A 470 14.00 -27.57 7.96
N LYS A 471 13.02 -27.83 8.83
CA LYS A 471 12.94 -29.06 9.65
C LYS A 471 12.56 -30.31 8.85
N SER A 472 12.06 -30.16 7.62
CA SER A 472 11.70 -31.28 6.76
C SER A 472 12.93 -32.06 6.25
N LYS A 473 12.77 -33.36 6.02
CA LYS A 473 13.82 -34.25 5.48
C LYS A 473 13.68 -34.51 3.96
N THR A 474 12.89 -33.72 3.25
CA THR A 474 12.58 -33.96 1.82
C THR A 474 13.71 -33.50 0.89
N GLU A 475 13.85 -34.13 -0.28
CA GLU A 475 14.89 -33.80 -1.28
C GLU A 475 14.85 -32.33 -1.76
N ASN A 476 13.67 -31.68 -1.75
CA ASN A 476 13.48 -30.28 -2.14
C ASN A 476 13.60 -29.26 -0.98
N ARG A 477 14.17 -29.65 0.17
CA ARG A 477 14.27 -28.78 1.36
C ARG A 477 14.91 -27.42 1.07
N THR A 478 16.07 -27.41 0.42
CA THR A 478 16.81 -26.15 0.16
C THR A 478 16.01 -25.21 -0.72
N ALA A 479 15.41 -25.70 -1.82
CA ALA A 479 14.56 -24.86 -2.68
C ALA A 479 13.35 -24.28 -1.94
N LYS A 480 12.71 -25.06 -1.06
CA LYS A 480 11.60 -24.56 -0.22
C LYS A 480 12.05 -23.50 0.79
N VAL A 481 13.20 -23.71 1.44
CA VAL A 481 13.79 -22.75 2.38
C VAL A 481 14.13 -21.44 1.68
N THR A 482 14.77 -21.50 0.51
CA THR A 482 15.08 -20.31 -0.30
C THR A 482 13.80 -19.57 -0.68
N SER A 483 12.80 -20.27 -1.23
CA SER A 483 11.52 -19.65 -1.62
C SER A 483 10.78 -19.00 -0.46
N GLN A 484 10.71 -19.64 0.72
CA GLN A 484 10.08 -19.03 1.89
C GLN A 484 10.89 -17.85 2.46
N SER A 485 12.22 -17.90 2.34
CA SER A 485 13.09 -16.79 2.73
C SER A 485 12.87 -15.58 1.81
N GLU A 486 12.81 -15.79 0.49
CA GLU A 486 12.47 -14.74 -0.48
C GLU A 486 11.11 -14.10 -0.17
N ARG A 487 10.08 -14.91 0.12
CA ARG A 487 8.75 -14.40 0.52
C ARG A 487 8.80 -13.54 1.79
N LEU A 488 9.61 -13.89 2.79
CA LEU A 488 9.81 -13.05 3.97
C LEU A 488 10.46 -11.71 3.61
N LEU A 489 11.49 -11.73 2.76
CA LEU A 489 12.22 -10.53 2.33
C LEU A 489 11.35 -9.60 1.47
N ASP A 490 10.48 -10.16 0.64
CA ASP A 490 9.50 -9.41 -0.14
C ASP A 490 8.45 -8.77 0.76
N LEU A 491 7.94 -9.52 1.76
CA LEU A 491 7.02 -8.97 2.75
C LEU A 491 7.66 -7.81 3.54
N LEU A 492 8.93 -7.94 3.96
CA LEU A 492 9.64 -6.83 4.62
C LEU A 492 9.79 -5.62 3.71
N SER A 493 10.04 -5.83 2.42
CA SER A 493 10.12 -4.74 1.44
C SER A 493 8.78 -4.02 1.27
N ALA A 494 7.68 -4.76 1.33
CA ALA A 494 6.35 -4.19 1.31
C ALA A 494 6.02 -3.44 2.61
N ILE A 495 6.39 -3.99 3.78
CA ILE A 495 6.22 -3.30 5.07
C ILE A 495 6.98 -1.97 5.07
N ASP A 496 8.24 -1.95 4.62
CA ASP A 496 9.06 -0.73 4.54
C ASP A 496 8.39 0.38 3.71
N LYS A 497 7.79 0.00 2.57
CA LYS A 497 7.05 0.92 1.70
C LYS A 497 5.72 1.40 2.31
N VAL A 498 4.98 0.55 3.03
CA VAL A 498 3.76 0.98 3.78
C VAL A 498 4.12 2.04 4.79
N LEU A 499 5.16 1.78 5.57
CA LEU A 499 5.63 2.69 6.60
C LEU A 499 6.17 3.99 6.01
N SER A 500 6.78 3.95 4.81
CA SER A 500 7.36 5.15 4.18
C SER A 500 6.31 6.17 3.74
N CYS A 501 5.04 5.80 3.78
CA CYS A 501 3.96 6.67 3.36
C CYS A 501 3.54 7.68 4.43
N ASN A 502 3.97 7.50 5.68
CA ASN A 502 3.66 8.41 6.76
C ASN A 502 4.93 8.69 7.60
N GLU A 503 5.21 9.98 7.83
CA GLU A 503 6.47 10.41 8.47
C GLU A 503 6.63 9.97 9.92
N ASN A 504 5.53 9.60 10.60
CA ASN A 504 5.53 9.08 11.96
C ASN A 504 6.11 7.66 12.05
N PHE A 505 6.29 6.98 10.92
CA PHE A 505 6.87 5.64 10.84
C PHE A 505 8.23 5.64 10.13
N SER A 506 9.06 6.67 10.33
CA SER A 506 10.27 6.90 9.53
C SER A 506 11.56 6.97 10.36
N LEU A 507 12.54 6.13 10.02
CA LEU A 507 13.88 6.20 10.59
C LEU A 507 14.58 7.53 10.27
N THR A 508 14.31 8.07 9.08
CA THR A 508 14.90 9.34 8.64
C THR A 508 14.47 10.49 9.55
N THR A 509 13.23 10.50 10.01
CA THR A 509 12.72 11.52 10.94
C THR A 509 13.53 11.47 12.24
N TRP A 510 13.67 10.29 12.85
CA TRP A 510 14.43 10.10 14.09
C TRP A 510 15.91 10.48 13.96
N ILE A 511 16.58 10.02 12.90
CA ILE A 511 18.00 10.33 12.66
C ILE A 511 18.19 11.82 12.37
N SER A 512 17.30 12.45 11.60
CA SER A 512 17.41 13.87 11.29
C SER A 512 17.27 14.72 12.55
N SER A 513 16.29 14.41 13.41
CA SER A 513 16.15 15.08 14.71
C SER A 513 17.40 14.93 15.58
N ALA A 514 18.01 13.74 15.61
CA ALA A 514 19.27 13.54 16.33
C ALA A 514 20.43 14.37 15.76
N ARG A 515 20.58 14.39 14.43
CA ARG A 515 21.65 15.13 13.74
C ARG A 515 21.47 16.64 13.85
N ASP A 516 20.24 17.15 13.96
CA ASP A 516 19.96 18.59 14.13
C ASP A 516 20.55 19.16 15.43
N TRP A 517 20.85 18.32 16.42
CA TRP A 517 21.55 18.72 17.65
C TRP A 517 23.08 18.85 17.49
N GLY A 518 23.66 18.42 16.36
CA GLY A 518 25.09 18.48 16.07
C GLY A 518 25.49 19.68 15.21
N ASN A 519 26.58 20.36 15.58
CA ASN A 519 27.12 21.52 14.85
C ASN A 519 28.31 21.18 13.94
N THR A 520 29.00 20.06 14.20
CA THR A 520 30.09 19.52 13.36
C THR A 520 29.73 18.12 12.88
N THR A 521 30.35 17.65 11.80
CA THR A 521 30.14 16.29 11.27
C THR A 521 30.32 15.23 12.37
N GLU A 522 31.37 15.35 13.19
CA GLU A 522 31.65 14.39 14.27
C GLU A 522 30.52 14.37 15.32
N SER A 523 30.01 15.55 15.71
CA SER A 523 28.90 15.62 16.67
C SER A 523 27.59 15.09 16.09
N LYS A 524 27.33 15.33 14.79
CA LYS A 524 26.15 14.79 14.10
C LYS A 524 26.20 13.26 14.03
N ASP A 525 27.35 12.72 13.67
CA ASP A 525 27.57 11.27 13.57
C ASP A 525 27.49 10.61 14.96
N PHE A 526 27.95 11.28 16.03
CA PHE A 526 27.75 10.82 17.40
C PHE A 526 26.28 10.73 17.81
N PHE A 527 25.47 11.76 17.50
CA PHE A 527 24.04 11.74 17.82
C PHE A 527 23.28 10.71 16.98
N GLU A 528 23.60 10.58 15.70
CA GLU A 528 23.05 9.52 14.85
C GLU A 528 23.41 8.13 15.37
N TYR A 529 24.66 7.89 15.78
CA TYR A 529 25.06 6.62 16.38
C TYR A 529 24.22 6.29 17.62
N ASN A 530 23.96 7.28 18.50
CA ASN A 530 23.11 7.09 19.67
C ASN A 530 21.66 6.75 19.27
N ALA A 531 21.11 7.49 18.30
CA ALA A 531 19.76 7.28 17.79
C ALA A 531 19.58 5.87 17.18
N ARG A 532 20.55 5.42 16.39
CA ARG A 532 20.61 4.07 15.79
C ARG A 532 20.77 2.98 16.83
N ASN A 533 21.70 3.17 17.77
CA ASN A 533 22.02 2.16 18.75
C ASN A 533 20.85 1.89 19.69
N GLN A 534 20.16 2.94 20.13
CA GLN A 534 19.02 2.80 21.05
C GLN A 534 17.93 1.91 20.47
N ILE A 535 17.55 2.12 19.21
CA ILE A 535 16.46 1.35 18.57
C ILE A 535 16.91 0.00 18.01
N THR A 536 18.17 -0.40 18.23
CA THR A 536 18.73 -1.68 17.74
C THR A 536 19.48 -2.41 18.85
N LEU A 537 20.81 -2.28 18.92
CA LEU A 537 21.67 -3.06 19.80
C LEU A 537 21.47 -2.75 21.29
N TRP A 538 21.09 -1.52 21.62
CA TRP A 538 20.94 -1.04 22.99
C TRP A 538 22.17 -1.40 23.86
N GLY A 539 23.23 -0.61 23.71
CA GLY A 539 24.51 -0.81 24.38
C GLY A 539 25.68 -0.98 23.41
N ALA A 540 26.89 -1.07 23.97
CA ALA A 540 28.13 -1.09 23.19
C ALA A 540 28.34 -2.39 22.41
N THR A 541 27.78 -3.50 22.89
CA THR A 541 27.94 -4.83 22.29
C THR A 541 26.63 -5.60 22.11
N GLY A 542 25.49 -4.93 22.21
CA GLY A 542 24.18 -5.58 22.02
C GLY A 542 23.53 -6.08 23.31
N GLU A 543 23.84 -5.46 24.45
CA GLU A 543 23.49 -5.92 25.80
C GLU A 543 21.98 -6.15 25.99
N ILE A 544 21.12 -5.29 25.42
CA ILE A 544 19.66 -5.45 25.44
C ILE A 544 19.09 -5.27 24.02
N SER A 545 19.67 -6.01 23.08
CA SER A 545 19.32 -5.93 21.66
C SER A 545 17.83 -6.05 21.40
N ASP A 546 17.35 -5.24 20.46
CA ASP A 546 15.98 -5.10 20.01
C ASP A 546 14.99 -4.68 21.11
N TYR A 547 15.41 -4.22 22.30
CA TYR A 547 14.48 -3.78 23.36
C TYR A 547 13.62 -2.60 22.93
N ALA A 548 14.21 -1.62 22.24
CA ALA A 548 13.51 -0.44 21.74
C ALA A 548 13.38 -0.41 20.21
N SER A 549 13.33 -1.60 19.60
CA SER A 549 13.04 -1.77 18.17
C SER A 549 11.81 -0.96 17.72
N LYS A 550 11.79 -0.61 16.45
CA LYS A 550 10.70 0.15 15.82
C LYS A 550 10.35 -0.46 14.48
N ALA A 551 9.07 -0.54 14.14
CA ALA A 551 8.65 -0.83 12.78
C ALA A 551 8.63 0.47 11.96
N TRP A 552 9.82 0.96 11.58
CA TRP A 552 9.99 2.18 10.78
C TRP A 552 10.54 1.90 9.38
N ALA A 553 10.05 2.66 8.39
CA ALA A 553 10.62 2.74 7.06
C ALA A 553 12.10 3.16 7.12
N GLY A 554 12.91 2.57 6.25
CA GLY A 554 14.36 2.68 6.28
C GLY A 554 15.01 1.77 7.31
N LEU A 555 14.43 1.58 8.51
CA LEU A 555 14.93 0.61 9.48
C LEU A 555 14.60 -0.83 9.04
N ILE A 556 13.40 -1.06 8.50
CA ILE A 556 13.00 -2.34 7.92
C ILE A 556 13.93 -2.73 6.76
N SER A 557 14.08 -1.85 5.76
CA SER A 557 14.92 -2.17 4.60
C SER A 557 16.42 -2.23 4.89
N SER A 558 16.93 -1.42 5.83
CA SER A 558 18.39 -1.33 6.07
C SER A 558 18.92 -2.15 7.25
N TYR A 559 18.08 -2.55 8.22
CA TYR A 559 18.49 -3.31 9.40
C TYR A 559 17.79 -4.67 9.50
N TYR A 560 16.46 -4.72 9.51
CA TYR A 560 15.74 -5.99 9.70
C TYR A 560 15.83 -6.90 8.48
N LYS A 561 15.59 -6.39 7.26
CA LYS A 561 15.65 -7.19 6.02
C LYS A 561 17.02 -7.86 5.82
N PRO A 562 18.17 -7.18 6.00
CA PRO A 562 19.47 -7.85 5.94
C PRO A 562 19.67 -8.95 7.00
N ARG A 563 19.18 -8.78 8.23
CA ARG A 563 19.24 -9.84 9.26
C ARG A 563 18.48 -11.08 8.82
N TRP A 564 17.26 -10.92 8.31
CA TRP A 564 16.45 -12.01 7.79
C TRP A 564 17.05 -12.64 6.52
N SER A 565 17.78 -11.87 5.71
CA SER A 565 18.53 -12.41 4.55
C SER A 565 19.67 -13.31 5.01
N ILE A 566 20.50 -12.84 5.94
CA ILE A 566 21.60 -13.64 6.53
C ILE A 566 21.05 -14.94 7.12
N PHE A 567 19.90 -14.88 7.81
CA PHE A 567 19.24 -16.05 8.35
C PHE A 567 18.75 -17.02 7.28
N GLY A 568 18.04 -16.53 6.26
CA GLY A 568 17.54 -17.34 5.15
C GLY A 568 18.66 -18.04 4.38
N ASP A 569 19.73 -17.31 4.07
CA ASP A 569 20.94 -17.84 3.40
C ASP A 569 21.59 -18.93 4.26
N TYR A 570 21.77 -18.68 5.56
CA TYR A 570 22.34 -19.64 6.49
C TYR A 570 21.50 -20.93 6.58
N LEU A 571 20.17 -20.82 6.63
CA LEU A 571 19.28 -21.98 6.64
C LEU A 571 19.24 -22.73 5.30
N GLY A 572 19.43 -22.03 4.17
CA GLY A 572 19.52 -22.63 2.85
C GLY A 572 20.76 -23.53 2.72
N GLU A 573 21.90 -23.05 3.24
CA GLU A 573 23.18 -23.76 3.24
C GLU A 573 23.26 -24.89 4.28
N LYS A 574 22.79 -24.64 5.51
CA LYS A 574 22.94 -25.57 6.63
C LYS A 574 21.71 -26.45 6.80
N ASN A 575 21.90 -27.67 7.27
CA ASN A 575 20.82 -28.57 7.68
C ASN A 575 20.83 -28.74 9.21
N GLN A 576 19.89 -29.53 9.74
CA GLN A 576 19.77 -29.71 11.20
C GLN A 576 21.05 -30.26 11.87
N THR A 577 21.86 -31.05 11.17
CA THR A 577 23.12 -31.60 11.72
C THR A 577 24.30 -30.64 11.61
N SER A 578 24.26 -29.68 10.68
CA SER A 578 25.31 -28.68 10.46
C SER A 578 24.97 -27.28 10.98
N TYR A 579 23.79 -27.11 11.57
CA TYR A 579 23.36 -25.86 12.19
C TYR A 579 24.25 -25.52 13.39
N ASN A 580 24.75 -24.29 13.42
CA ASN A 580 25.52 -23.76 14.53
C ASN A 580 24.99 -22.37 14.92
N GLU A 581 24.25 -22.32 16.02
CA GLU A 581 23.65 -21.10 16.56
C GLU A 581 24.69 -20.01 16.85
N THR A 582 25.86 -20.39 17.37
CA THR A 582 26.96 -19.45 17.67
C THR A 582 27.52 -18.82 16.41
N GLU A 583 27.62 -19.59 15.32
CA GLU A 583 28.08 -19.09 14.02
C GLU A 583 27.07 -18.09 13.45
N LEU A 584 25.78 -18.43 13.44
CA LEU A 584 24.71 -17.55 12.98
C LEU A 584 24.67 -16.24 13.79
N LYS A 585 24.69 -16.32 15.12
CA LYS A 585 24.72 -15.15 16.00
C LYS A 585 25.94 -14.27 15.75
N ALA A 586 27.11 -14.86 15.47
CA ALA A 586 28.30 -14.09 15.11
C ALA A 586 28.21 -13.43 13.72
N GLN A 587 27.49 -14.02 12.76
CA GLN A 587 27.22 -13.38 11.46
C GLN A 587 26.28 -12.18 11.62
N LEU A 588 25.16 -12.36 12.32
CA LEU A 588 24.20 -11.31 12.64
C LEU A 588 24.87 -10.16 13.39
N HIS A 589 25.58 -10.48 14.49
CA HIS A 589 26.23 -9.46 15.32
C HIS A 589 27.26 -8.62 14.55
N ARG A 590 28.05 -9.24 13.64
CA ARG A 590 28.98 -8.49 12.78
C ARG A 590 28.27 -7.49 11.88
N PHE A 591 27.15 -7.91 11.28
CA PHE A 591 26.31 -7.01 10.49
C PHE A 591 25.74 -5.88 11.36
N GLU A 592 25.12 -6.22 12.49
CA GLU A 592 24.45 -5.27 13.38
C GLU A 592 25.41 -4.21 13.92
N MET A 593 26.63 -4.61 14.30
CA MET A 593 27.70 -3.70 14.71
C MET A 593 28.16 -2.78 13.57
N SER A 594 28.28 -3.33 12.34
CA SER A 594 28.67 -2.53 11.16
C SER A 594 27.61 -1.49 10.80
N TRP A 595 26.32 -1.79 11.02
CA TRP A 595 25.22 -0.90 10.70
C TRP A 595 25.23 0.37 11.57
N GLN A 596 25.71 0.28 12.81
CA GLN A 596 25.78 1.41 13.74
C GLN A 596 26.63 2.57 13.22
N GLY A 597 27.71 2.27 12.49
CA GLY A 597 28.66 3.25 11.99
C GLY A 597 28.38 3.75 10.57
N GLN A 598 27.23 3.40 9.98
CA GLN A 598 26.90 3.86 8.63
C GLN A 598 26.50 5.34 8.66
N SER A 599 27.38 6.23 8.17
CA SER A 599 27.07 7.62 7.89
C SER A 599 26.47 7.77 6.49
N ARG A 600 25.23 7.36 6.33
CA ARG A 600 24.45 7.84 5.18
C ARG A 600 23.89 9.17 5.59
N GLU A 601 24.29 10.27 4.93
CA GLU A 601 23.44 11.46 4.97
C GLU A 601 22.03 10.97 4.66
N PRO A 602 21.05 11.19 5.56
CA PRO A 602 19.68 10.87 5.22
C PRO A 602 19.41 11.56 3.89
N VAL A 603 18.86 10.86 2.91
CA VAL A 603 18.29 11.51 1.73
C VAL A 603 17.36 12.56 2.33
N GLY A 604 17.78 13.83 2.21
CA GLY A 604 17.48 14.80 3.26
C GLY A 604 16.00 15.14 3.35
N ARG A 605 15.71 16.14 4.19
CA ARG A 605 14.50 16.99 4.18
C ARG A 605 14.15 17.62 2.81
N ARG A 606 14.62 17.06 1.68
CA ARG A 606 13.87 17.09 0.45
C ARG A 606 12.63 16.20 0.62
N SER A 607 11.66 16.85 1.28
CA SER A 607 10.35 17.03 0.69
C SER A 607 9.33 15.91 0.77
N SER A 608 8.77 15.71 1.96
CA SER A 608 7.38 15.24 2.08
C SER A 608 6.40 16.19 1.34
N GLN A 609 6.68 17.49 1.27
CA GLN A 609 5.89 18.45 0.48
C GLN A 609 6.22 18.51 -1.03
N ILE A 610 7.41 18.12 -1.46
CA ILE A 610 7.83 18.16 -2.89
C ILE A 610 7.74 16.78 -3.56
N MET A 611 7.68 15.64 -2.83
CA MET A 611 7.09 14.42 -3.42
C MET A 611 5.59 14.63 -3.68
N PHE A 612 4.89 15.38 -2.82
CA PHE A 612 3.51 15.78 -3.07
C PHE A 612 3.33 16.97 -4.05
N GLN A 613 4.36 17.80 -4.33
CA GLN A 613 4.25 18.99 -5.19
C GLN A 613 5.13 19.04 -6.45
N MET A 614 6.26 18.32 -6.58
CA MET A 614 6.98 18.21 -7.86
C MET A 614 6.34 17.20 -8.82
N GLU A 615 5.37 16.41 -8.35
CA GLU A 615 4.58 15.48 -9.18
C GLU A 615 3.32 16.15 -9.76
N ALA A 616 3.16 17.46 -9.58
CA ALA A 616 2.04 18.23 -10.14
C ALA A 616 2.31 18.83 -11.54
N THR A 617 3.48 18.59 -12.16
CA THR A 617 3.86 19.22 -13.44
C THR A 617 4.30 18.29 -14.57
N SER A 618 4.15 16.97 -14.46
CA SER A 618 4.29 16.07 -15.60
C SER A 618 3.11 15.11 -15.67
N SER A 619 2.46 15.05 -16.83
CA SER A 619 1.18 14.38 -17.08
C SER A 619 1.25 12.85 -17.09
N ASP A 620 2.24 12.20 -16.47
CA ASP A 620 2.33 10.74 -16.44
C ASP A 620 3.23 10.15 -15.32
N SER A 621 2.91 10.43 -14.04
CA SER A 621 3.63 9.82 -12.90
C SER A 621 2.82 9.85 -11.60
N THR A 622 1.73 9.07 -11.49
CA THR A 622 0.95 8.99 -10.23
C THR A 622 1.03 7.61 -9.59
N PHE A 623 1.89 7.46 -8.59
CA PHE A 623 1.84 6.37 -7.62
C PHE A 623 1.49 6.96 -6.24
N THR A 624 0.19 7.16 -5.98
CA THR A 624 -0.31 7.79 -4.73
C THR A 624 -0.27 6.81 -3.56
N PHE A 625 -0.19 7.27 -2.31
CA PHE A 625 -0.35 6.42 -1.11
C PHE A 625 -1.66 5.60 -1.14
N GLN A 626 -2.74 6.20 -1.66
CA GLN A 626 -3.99 5.50 -1.95
C GLN A 626 -3.77 4.32 -2.90
N LYS A 627 -3.12 4.54 -4.06
CA LYS A 627 -2.72 3.45 -4.96
C LYS A 627 -1.86 2.45 -4.19
N TYR A 628 -0.88 2.91 -3.40
CA TYR A 628 0.02 2.04 -2.64
C TYR A 628 -0.66 1.18 -1.56
N ILE A 629 -1.66 1.67 -0.81
CA ILE A 629 -2.42 0.84 0.14
C ILE A 629 -3.40 -0.08 -0.58
N GLU A 630 -4.03 0.38 -1.68
CA GLU A 630 -4.76 -0.50 -2.61
C GLU A 630 -3.82 -1.61 -3.19
N LEU A 631 -2.51 -1.33 -3.32
CA LEU A 631 -1.42 -2.23 -3.74
C LEU A 631 -0.85 -3.11 -2.60
N ALA A 632 -0.75 -2.59 -1.37
CA ALA A 632 -0.01 -3.18 -0.25
C ALA A 632 -0.87 -3.99 0.72
N SER A 633 -2.19 -3.79 0.70
CA SER A 633 -3.23 -4.60 1.35
C SER A 633 -3.27 -6.10 1.05
N THR A 634 -2.28 -6.50 0.29
CA THR A 634 -2.47 -7.45 -0.76
C THR A 634 -1.16 -8.22 -0.88
N VAL A 635 -0.01 -7.91 -0.27
CA VAL A 635 1.18 -8.78 -0.53
C VAL A 635 1.05 -10.22 0.02
N SER A 636 0.39 -10.42 1.17
CA SER A 636 0.06 -11.78 1.68
C SER A 636 -1.39 -12.20 1.46
N GLN A 637 -2.31 -11.26 1.24
CA GLN A 637 -3.69 -11.57 0.83
C GLN A 637 -3.86 -11.68 -0.69
N ILE A 638 -3.02 -11.10 -1.55
CA ILE A 638 -3.01 -11.30 -3.03
C ILE A 638 -2.79 -12.75 -3.32
N LEU A 639 -1.82 -13.38 -2.68
CA LEU A 639 -1.56 -14.78 -2.96
C LEU A 639 -2.78 -15.67 -2.64
N LEU A 640 -3.69 -15.24 -1.76
CA LEU A 640 -4.93 -15.95 -1.42
C LEU A 640 -6.18 -15.42 -2.16
N VAL A 641 -6.24 -14.12 -2.46
CA VAL A 641 -7.38 -13.43 -3.07
C VAL A 641 -7.25 -13.37 -4.59
N VAL A 642 -6.05 -13.17 -5.14
CA VAL A 642 -5.78 -13.24 -6.59
C VAL A 642 -6.03 -14.65 -7.11
N GLU A 643 -5.86 -15.69 -6.28
CA GLU A 643 -6.31 -17.05 -6.60
C GLU A 643 -7.85 -17.17 -6.72
N GLU A 644 -8.62 -16.27 -6.09
CA GLU A 644 -10.09 -16.25 -6.08
C GLU A 644 -10.73 -15.13 -6.94
N LEU A 645 -9.94 -14.22 -7.53
CA LEU A 645 -10.46 -13.15 -8.37
C LEU A 645 -11.01 -13.68 -9.69
N ASP A 646 -12.18 -13.16 -10.11
CA ASP A 646 -12.65 -13.37 -11.47
C ASP A 646 -11.75 -12.65 -12.49
N LEU A 647 -11.80 -13.11 -13.73
CA LEU A 647 -10.88 -12.65 -14.77
C LEU A 647 -10.96 -11.13 -15.05
N PRO A 648 -12.15 -10.50 -15.14
CA PRO A 648 -12.24 -9.05 -15.33
C PRO A 648 -11.59 -8.26 -14.19
N THR A 649 -11.79 -8.69 -12.94
CA THR A 649 -11.21 -8.02 -11.77
C THR A 649 -9.70 -8.21 -11.72
N LEU A 650 -9.20 -9.40 -12.06
CA LEU A 650 -7.76 -9.66 -12.19
C LEU A 650 -7.10 -8.78 -13.26
N CYS A 651 -7.76 -8.60 -14.41
CA CYS A 651 -7.27 -7.72 -15.48
C CYS A 651 -7.22 -6.25 -15.03
N LEU A 652 -8.29 -5.74 -14.42
CA LEU A 652 -8.33 -4.38 -13.87
C LEU A 652 -7.24 -4.16 -12.81
N PHE A 653 -7.03 -5.15 -11.94
CA PHE A 653 -5.99 -5.14 -10.91
C PHE A 653 -4.59 -5.03 -11.53
N LEU A 654 -4.25 -5.88 -12.50
CA LEU A 654 -2.91 -5.87 -13.12
C LEU A 654 -2.66 -4.65 -14.00
N LYS A 655 -3.70 -4.07 -14.63
CA LYS A 655 -3.59 -2.81 -15.37
C LYS A 655 -3.25 -1.63 -14.46
N ALA A 656 -3.88 -1.59 -13.29
CA ALA A 656 -3.54 -0.58 -12.30
C ALA A 656 -2.13 -0.82 -11.73
N LEU A 657 -1.71 -2.09 -11.60
CA LEU A 657 -0.57 -2.51 -10.77
C LEU A 657 0.35 -3.54 -11.48
N PRO A 658 1.05 -3.14 -12.56
CA PRO A 658 1.85 -4.06 -13.40
C PRO A 658 3.01 -4.75 -12.66
N ASP A 659 3.58 -4.13 -11.62
CA ASP A 659 4.68 -4.68 -10.82
C ASP A 659 4.35 -6.00 -10.10
N PHE A 660 3.07 -6.40 -10.06
CA PHE A 660 2.58 -7.61 -9.41
C PHE A 660 2.53 -8.83 -10.33
N VAL A 661 2.79 -8.65 -11.63
CA VAL A 661 2.87 -9.73 -12.62
C VAL A 661 3.81 -10.88 -12.23
N PRO A 662 5.01 -10.63 -11.65
CA PRO A 662 5.91 -11.71 -11.22
C PRO A 662 5.33 -12.63 -10.12
N LEU A 663 4.27 -12.20 -9.42
CA LEU A 663 3.62 -12.97 -8.36
C LEU A 663 2.53 -13.92 -8.89
N LEU A 664 2.21 -13.88 -10.19
CA LEU A 664 1.21 -14.76 -10.79
C LEU A 664 1.69 -16.22 -10.82
N SER A 665 0.96 -17.10 -10.13
CA SER A 665 1.11 -18.56 -10.21
C SER A 665 0.35 -19.16 -11.41
N THR A 666 0.55 -20.45 -11.69
CA THR A 666 -0.15 -21.21 -12.75
C THR A 666 -1.68 -21.15 -12.66
N VAL A 667 -2.25 -20.99 -11.45
CA VAL A 667 -3.70 -20.92 -11.23
C VAL A 667 -4.29 -19.70 -11.95
N HIS A 668 -3.63 -18.54 -11.88
CA HIS A 668 -4.09 -17.30 -12.51
C HIS A 668 -4.19 -17.40 -14.02
N PHE A 669 -3.23 -18.07 -14.66
CA PHE A 669 -3.23 -18.30 -16.11
C PHE A 669 -4.30 -19.31 -16.56
N SER A 670 -4.90 -20.06 -15.63
CA SER A 670 -5.95 -21.05 -15.91
C SER A 670 -7.38 -20.50 -15.78
N ILE A 671 -7.55 -19.27 -15.26
CA ILE A 671 -8.86 -18.62 -15.14
C ILE A 671 -9.42 -18.33 -16.55
N ARG A 672 -10.73 -18.53 -16.72
CA ARG A 672 -11.46 -18.35 -17.97
C ARG A 672 -12.75 -17.55 -17.74
N ASP A 673 -13.09 -16.64 -18.64
CA ASP A 673 -14.41 -15.98 -18.65
C ASP A 673 -15.50 -16.88 -19.27
N GLU A 674 -16.72 -16.36 -19.40
CA GLU A 674 -17.85 -17.08 -20.00
C GLU A 674 -17.61 -17.48 -21.47
N SER A 675 -16.75 -16.76 -22.19
CA SER A 675 -16.37 -17.06 -23.58
C SER A 675 -15.12 -17.94 -23.67
N GLY A 676 -14.55 -18.35 -22.53
CA GLY A 676 -13.31 -19.12 -22.48
C GLY A 676 -12.05 -18.29 -22.70
N ASN A 677 -12.12 -16.96 -22.62
CA ASN A 677 -10.94 -16.11 -22.71
C ASN A 677 -10.12 -16.21 -21.42
N CYS A 678 -8.81 -16.16 -21.53
CA CYS A 678 -7.88 -16.02 -20.41
C CYS A 678 -7.32 -14.59 -20.35
N ILE A 679 -6.46 -14.30 -19.37
CA ILE A 679 -5.90 -12.96 -19.20
C ILE A 679 -5.16 -12.46 -20.46
N LEU A 680 -4.45 -13.35 -21.14
CA LEU A 680 -3.73 -13.00 -22.37
C LEU A 680 -4.68 -12.57 -23.48
N HIS A 681 -5.80 -13.29 -23.67
CA HIS A 681 -6.83 -12.95 -24.66
C HIS A 681 -7.40 -11.55 -24.45
N ILE A 682 -7.72 -11.20 -23.18
CA ILE A 682 -8.27 -9.88 -22.85
C ILE A 682 -7.25 -8.78 -23.12
N LEU A 683 -6.03 -8.92 -22.60
CA LEU A 683 -4.97 -7.92 -22.78
C LEU A 683 -4.62 -7.72 -24.26
N ALA A 684 -4.58 -8.81 -25.02
CA ALA A 684 -4.32 -8.80 -26.46
C ALA A 684 -5.47 -8.14 -27.25
N ALA A 685 -6.72 -8.39 -26.87
CA ALA A 685 -7.89 -7.79 -27.53
C ALA A 685 -8.05 -6.29 -27.22
N GLU A 686 -7.66 -5.86 -26.02
CA GLU A 686 -7.75 -4.45 -25.57
C GLU A 686 -6.54 -3.60 -25.96
N GLY A 687 -5.43 -4.21 -26.39
CA GLY A 687 -4.23 -3.50 -26.85
C GLY A 687 -3.26 -3.08 -25.73
N GLU A 688 -3.37 -3.72 -24.56
CA GLU A 688 -2.56 -3.46 -23.36
C GLU A 688 -1.15 -4.08 -23.47
N HIS A 689 -0.40 -3.68 -24.50
CA HIS A 689 0.83 -4.32 -24.94
C HIS A 689 1.94 -4.35 -23.88
N GLU A 690 2.11 -3.29 -23.06
CA GLU A 690 3.14 -3.28 -22.00
C GLU A 690 2.86 -4.33 -20.92
N LEU A 691 1.61 -4.40 -20.45
CA LEU A 691 1.21 -5.39 -19.46
C LEU A 691 1.22 -6.80 -20.05
N LEU A 692 0.73 -6.96 -21.29
CA LEU A 692 0.81 -8.22 -22.02
C LEU A 692 2.26 -8.72 -22.10
N TRP A 693 3.21 -7.83 -22.42
CA TRP A 693 4.63 -8.17 -22.47
C TRP A 693 5.18 -8.65 -21.12
N GLN A 694 4.79 -8.00 -20.02
CA GLN A 694 5.18 -8.44 -18.68
C GLN A 694 4.59 -9.81 -18.34
N VAL A 695 3.30 -10.03 -18.61
CA VAL A 695 2.59 -11.29 -18.31
C VAL A 695 3.17 -12.43 -19.14
N LEU A 696 3.56 -12.17 -20.39
CA LEU A 696 4.24 -13.13 -21.25
C LEU A 696 5.66 -13.50 -20.77
N ARG A 697 6.29 -12.76 -19.84
CA ARG A 697 7.58 -13.19 -19.25
C ARG A 697 7.42 -14.27 -18.19
N CYS A 698 6.19 -14.52 -17.71
CA CYS A 698 5.92 -15.59 -16.78
C CYS A 698 5.97 -16.95 -17.51
N LYS A 699 6.76 -17.90 -16.98
CA LYS A 699 6.90 -19.25 -17.54
C LYS A 699 5.57 -20.03 -17.60
N ALA A 700 4.63 -19.67 -16.74
CA ALA A 700 3.31 -20.29 -16.66
C ALA A 700 2.28 -19.74 -17.68
N ALA A 701 2.61 -18.67 -18.40
CA ALA A 701 1.74 -18.11 -19.43
C ALA A 701 1.60 -19.08 -20.62
N LEU A 702 0.36 -19.28 -21.08
CA LEU A 702 0.01 -20.17 -22.20
C LEU A 702 -0.55 -19.32 -23.37
N PRO A 703 0.31 -18.74 -24.22
CA PRO A 703 -0.11 -17.82 -25.28
C PRO A 703 -1.01 -18.48 -26.35
N ASP A 704 -0.82 -19.78 -26.59
CA ASP A 704 -1.57 -20.54 -27.61
C ASP A 704 -2.79 -21.28 -27.03
N ALA A 705 -3.21 -20.94 -25.81
CA ALA A 705 -4.48 -21.45 -25.30
C ALA A 705 -5.63 -20.91 -26.18
N GLU A 706 -6.58 -21.77 -26.53
CA GLU A 706 -7.78 -21.41 -27.30
C GLU A 706 -8.95 -21.08 -26.36
N ASN A 707 -9.80 -20.13 -26.78
CA ASN A 707 -11.09 -19.84 -26.14
C ASN A 707 -12.20 -20.76 -26.70
N LYS A 708 -13.48 -20.52 -26.35
CA LYS A 708 -14.59 -21.37 -26.83
C LYS A 708 -14.89 -21.23 -28.32
N ASP A 709 -14.48 -20.12 -28.93
CA ASP A 709 -14.59 -19.85 -30.36
C ASP A 709 -13.34 -20.33 -31.12
N MET A 710 -12.47 -21.09 -30.45
CA MET A 710 -11.18 -21.58 -30.95
C MET A 710 -10.20 -20.47 -31.33
N ASP A 711 -10.40 -19.24 -30.84
CA ASP A 711 -9.45 -18.14 -31.04
C ASP A 711 -8.28 -18.27 -30.06
N THR A 712 -7.05 -18.12 -30.56
CA THR A 712 -5.84 -17.94 -29.75
C THR A 712 -5.63 -16.46 -29.39
N THR A 713 -4.77 -16.19 -28.41
CA THR A 713 -4.35 -14.82 -28.05
C THR A 713 -3.86 -14.02 -29.27
N LEU A 714 -3.07 -14.66 -30.14
CA LEU A 714 -2.54 -14.02 -31.35
C LEU A 714 -3.64 -13.71 -32.37
N SER A 715 -4.59 -14.62 -32.56
CA SER A 715 -5.72 -14.42 -33.48
C SER A 715 -6.64 -13.26 -33.05
N LEU A 716 -6.85 -13.07 -31.75
CA LEU A 716 -7.60 -11.94 -31.20
C LEU A 716 -6.84 -10.62 -31.37
N ALA A 717 -5.53 -10.59 -31.12
CA ALA A 717 -4.72 -9.40 -31.36
C ALA A 717 -4.79 -8.96 -32.83
N VAL A 718 -4.74 -9.93 -33.75
CA VAL A 718 -4.86 -9.73 -35.20
C VAL A 718 -6.25 -9.25 -35.60
N SER A 719 -7.33 -9.87 -35.10
CA SER A 719 -8.70 -9.47 -35.43
C SER A 719 -9.07 -8.07 -34.91
N ARG A 720 -8.43 -7.62 -33.82
CA ARG A 720 -8.58 -6.27 -33.24
C ARG A 720 -7.62 -5.23 -33.80
N GLY A 721 -6.58 -5.64 -34.53
CA GLY A 721 -5.62 -4.72 -35.14
C GLY A 721 -4.56 -4.18 -34.18
N ASN A 722 -4.35 -4.85 -33.03
CA ASN A 722 -3.45 -4.38 -31.98
C ASN A 722 -1.99 -4.74 -32.31
N LEU A 723 -1.36 -3.96 -33.19
CA LEU A 723 0.00 -4.22 -33.69
C LEU A 723 1.04 -4.46 -32.59
N LEU A 724 1.06 -3.62 -31.56
CA LEU A 724 2.01 -3.74 -30.44
C LEU A 724 1.80 -5.01 -29.60
N ALA A 725 0.55 -5.48 -29.48
CA ALA A 725 0.26 -6.75 -28.80
C ALA A 725 0.75 -7.93 -29.63
N ILE A 726 0.63 -7.86 -30.96
CA ILE A 726 1.15 -8.87 -31.88
C ILE A 726 2.69 -8.94 -31.79
N GLU A 727 3.37 -7.80 -31.82
CA GLU A 727 4.83 -7.73 -31.63
C GLU A 727 5.26 -8.30 -30.26
N ALA A 728 4.51 -8.02 -29.19
CA ALA A 728 4.79 -8.57 -27.87
C ALA A 728 4.70 -10.11 -27.83
N LEU A 729 3.70 -10.69 -28.51
CA LEU A 729 3.51 -12.14 -28.59
C LEU A 729 4.64 -12.81 -29.39
N LEU A 730 5.03 -12.25 -30.54
CA LEU A 730 6.02 -12.86 -31.43
C LEU A 730 7.46 -12.81 -30.90
N ASN A 731 7.71 -11.98 -29.89
CA ASN A 731 8.98 -11.99 -29.18
C ASN A 731 9.19 -13.29 -28.37
N ARG A 732 8.15 -14.12 -28.19
CA ARG A 732 8.26 -15.46 -27.62
C ARG A 732 8.42 -16.51 -28.72
N LEU A 733 9.45 -17.33 -28.61
CA LEU A 733 9.78 -18.39 -29.57
C LEU A 733 8.76 -19.55 -29.61
N ASP A 734 7.89 -19.66 -28.62
CA ASP A 734 6.94 -20.77 -28.46
C ASP A 734 5.51 -20.45 -28.92
N VAL A 735 5.25 -19.24 -29.43
CA VAL A 735 3.93 -18.86 -29.96
C VAL A 735 3.70 -19.49 -31.33
N ASP A 736 2.56 -20.18 -31.50
CA ASP A 736 2.18 -20.76 -32.78
C ASP A 736 1.56 -19.70 -33.69
N THR A 737 2.23 -19.47 -34.83
CA THR A 737 1.76 -18.53 -35.86
C THR A 737 0.86 -19.19 -36.91
N ASN A 738 0.72 -20.51 -36.90
CA ASN A 738 -0.06 -21.29 -37.89
C ASN A 738 -1.53 -21.45 -37.49
N PHE A 739 -2.17 -20.34 -37.10
CA PHE A 739 -3.56 -20.35 -36.68
C PHE A 739 -4.54 -20.49 -37.85
N THR A 740 -5.56 -21.35 -37.68
CA THR A 740 -6.77 -21.41 -38.52
C THR A 740 -8.00 -21.60 -37.64
N ASN A 741 -9.04 -20.79 -37.82
CA ASN A 741 -10.31 -20.99 -37.11
C ASN A 741 -11.23 -22.04 -37.79
N ASP A 742 -12.43 -22.24 -37.24
CA ASP A 742 -13.46 -23.18 -37.74
C ASP A 742 -13.96 -22.97 -39.17
N LEU A 743 -13.62 -21.84 -39.79
CA LEU A 743 -13.92 -21.55 -41.19
C LEU A 743 -12.68 -21.71 -42.07
N GLY A 744 -11.59 -22.31 -41.57
CA GLY A 744 -10.31 -22.41 -42.27
C GLY A 744 -9.58 -21.06 -42.41
N ARG A 745 -9.99 -20.02 -41.68
CA ARG A 745 -9.44 -18.67 -41.85
C ARG A 745 -8.13 -18.50 -41.09
N THR A 746 -7.08 -18.16 -41.83
CA THR A 746 -5.77 -17.80 -41.28
C THR A 746 -5.77 -16.41 -40.63
N LEU A 747 -4.68 -16.05 -39.92
CA LEU A 747 -4.48 -14.69 -39.38
C LEU A 747 -4.62 -13.60 -40.47
N LEU A 748 -4.15 -13.87 -41.69
CA LEU A 748 -4.25 -12.93 -42.80
C LEU A 748 -5.71 -12.70 -43.21
N HIS A 749 -6.54 -13.74 -43.22
CA HIS A 749 -7.97 -13.63 -43.46
C HIS A 749 -8.65 -12.75 -42.40
N LEU A 750 -8.32 -12.93 -41.12
CA LEU A 750 -8.89 -12.13 -40.02
C LEU A 750 -8.48 -10.65 -40.11
N ALA A 751 -7.22 -10.36 -40.44
CA ALA A 751 -6.74 -9.00 -40.64
C ALA A 751 -7.42 -8.31 -41.83
N ALA A 752 -7.60 -9.04 -42.94
CA ALA A 752 -8.23 -8.55 -44.15
C ALA A 752 -9.75 -8.32 -43.97
N LEU A 753 -10.44 -9.23 -43.27
CA LEU A 753 -11.85 -9.11 -42.91
C LEU A 753 -12.16 -7.83 -42.13
N ASN A 754 -11.29 -7.48 -41.18
CA ASN A 754 -11.45 -6.32 -40.29
C ASN A 754 -10.75 -5.04 -40.80
N GLY A 755 -10.02 -5.10 -41.91
CA GLY A 755 -9.40 -3.93 -42.55
C GLY A 755 -8.11 -3.42 -41.90
N HIS A 756 -7.41 -4.25 -41.12
CA HIS A 756 -6.22 -3.86 -40.36
C HIS A 756 -4.95 -3.83 -41.22
N VAL A 757 -4.79 -2.80 -42.05
CA VAL A 757 -3.71 -2.68 -43.04
C VAL A 757 -2.31 -2.87 -42.44
N SER A 758 -2.01 -2.27 -41.29
CA SER A 758 -0.69 -2.40 -40.65
C SER A 758 -0.40 -3.84 -40.20
N VAL A 759 -1.43 -4.58 -39.79
CA VAL A 759 -1.29 -6.01 -39.45
C VAL A 759 -1.11 -6.84 -40.72
N ILE A 760 -1.84 -6.53 -41.79
CA ILE A 760 -1.66 -7.18 -43.10
C ILE A 760 -0.21 -6.98 -43.59
N GLU A 761 0.30 -5.75 -43.54
CA GLU A 761 1.67 -5.41 -43.92
C GLU A 761 2.71 -6.22 -43.13
N MET A 762 2.50 -6.40 -41.83
CA MET A 762 3.38 -7.24 -41.01
C MET A 762 3.26 -8.73 -41.37
N LEU A 763 2.04 -9.26 -41.53
CA LEU A 763 1.79 -10.68 -41.80
C LEU A 763 2.32 -11.14 -43.16
N ILE A 764 2.22 -10.33 -44.21
CA ILE A 764 2.69 -10.72 -45.56
C ILE A 764 4.22 -10.92 -45.63
N HIS A 765 4.96 -10.34 -44.67
CA HIS A 765 6.40 -10.52 -44.54
C HIS A 765 6.78 -11.69 -43.62
N TRP A 766 5.82 -12.36 -42.98
CA TRP A 766 6.09 -13.54 -42.15
C TRP A 766 6.30 -14.79 -42.99
N THR A 767 7.30 -15.57 -42.61
CA THR A 767 7.59 -16.86 -43.23
C THR A 767 6.43 -17.84 -43.06
N GLY A 768 5.96 -18.42 -44.16
CA GLY A 768 4.91 -19.45 -44.17
C GLY A 768 3.49 -18.92 -44.35
N VAL A 769 3.28 -17.60 -44.41
CA VAL A 769 1.97 -17.02 -44.73
C VAL A 769 1.70 -17.15 -46.23
N ASP A 770 0.64 -17.88 -46.59
CA ASP A 770 0.11 -17.94 -47.95
C ASP A 770 -0.87 -16.79 -48.18
N ILE A 771 -0.46 -15.80 -48.99
CA ILE A 771 -1.29 -14.64 -49.32
C ILE A 771 -2.55 -15.02 -50.13
N ASN A 772 -2.50 -16.15 -50.84
CA ASN A 772 -3.57 -16.66 -51.70
C ASN A 772 -4.30 -17.85 -51.08
N GLY A 773 -3.98 -18.19 -49.82
CA GLY A 773 -4.65 -19.26 -49.10
C GLY A 773 -6.16 -19.05 -49.11
N GLN A 774 -6.91 -20.12 -49.28
CA GLN A 774 -8.37 -20.10 -49.27
C GLN A 774 -8.88 -20.63 -47.92
N ASP A 775 -9.89 -19.97 -47.37
CA ASP A 775 -10.67 -20.48 -46.24
C ASP A 775 -11.58 -21.66 -46.68
N ASP A 776 -12.31 -22.28 -45.76
CA ASP A 776 -13.17 -23.45 -46.04
C ASP A 776 -14.32 -23.16 -47.00
N ARG A 777 -14.59 -21.88 -47.29
CA ARG A 777 -15.57 -21.45 -48.28
C ARG A 777 -14.91 -21.09 -49.62
N GLY A 778 -13.62 -21.34 -49.77
CA GLY A 778 -12.84 -20.95 -50.92
C GLY A 778 -12.49 -19.46 -50.97
N GLN A 779 -12.69 -18.69 -49.90
CA GLN A 779 -12.45 -17.24 -49.92
C GLN A 779 -10.99 -16.93 -49.61
N THR A 780 -10.36 -16.06 -50.41
CA THR A 780 -9.03 -15.50 -50.11
C THR A 780 -9.13 -14.28 -49.20
N ALA A 781 -8.00 -13.84 -48.63
CA ALA A 781 -7.93 -12.60 -47.84
C ALA A 781 -8.48 -11.36 -48.60
N VAL A 782 -8.15 -11.21 -49.89
CA VAL A 782 -8.70 -10.13 -50.74
C VAL A 782 -10.21 -10.27 -50.92
N SER A 783 -10.70 -11.50 -51.08
CA SER A 783 -12.14 -11.77 -51.22
C SER A 783 -12.92 -11.31 -49.99
N LEU A 784 -12.39 -11.58 -48.78
CA LEU A 784 -13.00 -11.16 -47.52
C LEU A 784 -12.94 -9.65 -47.31
N ALA A 785 -11.79 -9.02 -47.59
CA ALA A 785 -11.66 -7.57 -47.54
C ALA A 785 -12.63 -6.87 -48.50
N ALA A 786 -12.80 -7.42 -49.71
CA ALA A 786 -13.74 -6.91 -50.71
C ALA A 786 -15.20 -7.09 -50.30
N GLU A 787 -15.57 -8.26 -49.75
CA GLU A 787 -16.96 -8.54 -49.30
C GLU A 787 -17.38 -7.64 -48.12
N HIS A 788 -16.43 -7.31 -47.24
CA HIS A 788 -16.67 -6.46 -46.07
C HIS A 788 -16.36 -4.97 -46.29
N GLY A 789 -16.02 -4.56 -47.52
CA GLY A 789 -15.84 -3.14 -47.86
C GLY A 789 -14.57 -2.50 -47.27
N GLN A 790 -13.54 -3.30 -46.99
CA GLN A 790 -12.28 -2.84 -46.40
C GLN A 790 -11.35 -2.26 -47.47
N GLU A 791 -11.71 -1.09 -48.00
CA GLU A 791 -11.06 -0.40 -49.13
C GLU A 791 -9.53 -0.35 -49.02
N ARG A 792 -9.02 0.07 -47.86
CA ARG A 792 -7.57 0.23 -47.65
C ARG A 792 -6.83 -1.10 -47.60
N ALA A 793 -7.47 -2.15 -47.08
CA ALA A 793 -6.91 -3.49 -47.06
C ALA A 793 -6.86 -4.08 -48.47
N VAL A 794 -7.92 -3.91 -49.27
CA VAL A 794 -7.90 -4.31 -50.69
C VAL A 794 -6.83 -3.54 -51.44
N ALA A 795 -6.78 -2.21 -51.30
CA ALA A 795 -5.75 -1.38 -51.93
C ALA A 795 -4.35 -1.86 -51.57
N PHE A 796 -4.07 -2.12 -50.29
CA PHE A 796 -2.76 -2.58 -49.84
C PHE A 796 -2.40 -3.96 -50.42
N LEU A 797 -3.31 -4.93 -50.33
CA LEU A 797 -3.10 -6.29 -50.84
C LEU A 797 -2.85 -6.30 -52.37
N VAL A 798 -3.56 -5.48 -53.15
CA VAL A 798 -3.46 -5.51 -54.63
C VAL A 798 -2.41 -4.56 -55.20
N THR A 799 -1.99 -3.51 -54.48
CA THR A 799 -1.05 -2.49 -55.03
C THR A 799 0.34 -2.48 -54.40
N LYS A 800 0.50 -3.03 -53.19
CA LYS A 800 1.75 -2.89 -52.41
C LYS A 800 2.32 -4.21 -51.89
N ALA A 801 1.68 -5.35 -52.18
CA ALA A 801 2.26 -6.66 -51.94
C ALA A 801 3.33 -6.99 -53.01
N ASP A 802 4.41 -6.20 -53.06
CA ASP A 802 5.45 -6.24 -54.11
C ASP A 802 6.26 -7.57 -54.15
N THR A 803 5.99 -8.53 -53.25
CA THR A 803 6.78 -9.77 -53.11
C THR A 803 6.02 -11.05 -53.42
N ASN A 804 4.68 -11.06 -53.37
CA ASN A 804 3.86 -12.26 -53.60
C ASN A 804 2.68 -11.91 -54.52
N HIS A 805 2.63 -12.51 -55.71
CA HIS A 805 1.56 -12.27 -56.68
C HIS A 805 0.20 -12.64 -56.07
N VAL A 806 -0.66 -11.64 -55.83
CA VAL A 806 -2.00 -11.81 -55.26
C VAL A 806 -2.96 -12.25 -56.36
N GLU A 807 -3.56 -13.43 -56.19
CA GLU A 807 -4.51 -13.98 -57.15
C GLU A 807 -5.89 -13.37 -56.95
N ILE A 808 -6.24 -12.42 -57.82
CA ILE A 808 -7.51 -11.66 -57.75
C ILE A 808 -8.70 -12.32 -58.49
N ASN A 809 -8.45 -13.47 -59.12
CA ASN A 809 -9.44 -14.24 -59.89
C ASN A 809 -9.81 -15.58 -59.24
N VAL A 810 -9.40 -15.81 -58.00
CA VAL A 810 -9.74 -17.04 -57.26
C VAL A 810 -11.26 -17.11 -57.04
N LEU A 811 -11.82 -18.30 -57.24
CA LEU A 811 -13.25 -18.56 -57.06
C LEU A 811 -13.52 -19.18 -55.69
N ASP A 812 -14.43 -18.57 -54.94
CA ASP A 812 -15.01 -19.17 -53.74
C ASP A 812 -16.00 -20.32 -54.10
N ASP A 813 -16.54 -21.01 -53.10
CA ASP A 813 -17.50 -22.12 -53.28
C ASP A 813 -18.80 -21.68 -53.96
N ARG A 814 -19.15 -20.40 -53.84
CA ARG A 814 -20.27 -19.76 -54.55
C ARG A 814 -19.85 -19.29 -55.94
N ARG A 815 -18.65 -19.68 -56.40
CA ARG A 815 -18.03 -19.23 -57.65
C ARG A 815 -18.03 -17.71 -57.78
N ARG A 816 -17.71 -16.98 -56.72
CA ARG A 816 -17.50 -15.53 -56.72
C ARG A 816 -16.01 -15.25 -56.71
N THR A 817 -15.59 -14.25 -57.50
CA THR A 817 -14.25 -13.65 -57.41
C THR A 817 -14.22 -12.54 -56.37
N PRO A 818 -13.04 -12.08 -55.91
CA PRO A 818 -12.93 -10.85 -55.12
C PRO A 818 -13.67 -9.65 -55.74
N LEU A 819 -13.67 -9.54 -57.07
CA LEU A 819 -14.43 -8.50 -57.79
C LEU A 819 -15.94 -8.68 -57.65
N CYS A 820 -16.45 -9.93 -57.68
CA CYS A 820 -17.86 -10.21 -57.37
C CYS A 820 -18.19 -9.81 -55.93
N CYS A 821 -17.32 -10.11 -54.96
CA CYS A 821 -17.49 -9.72 -53.57
C CYS A 821 -17.51 -8.20 -53.38
N ALA A 822 -16.62 -7.45 -54.03
CA ALA A 822 -16.62 -5.99 -54.03
C ALA A 822 -17.90 -5.41 -54.64
N THR A 823 -18.37 -6.01 -55.73
CA THR A 823 -19.61 -5.61 -56.42
C THR A 823 -20.84 -5.88 -55.56
N TYR A 824 -20.85 -7.01 -54.84
CA TYR A 824 -21.89 -7.33 -53.87
C TYR A 824 -21.92 -6.30 -52.72
N ASN A 825 -20.76 -5.95 -52.17
CA ASN A 825 -20.63 -4.91 -51.14
C ASN A 825 -21.03 -3.51 -51.65
N GLY A 826 -20.85 -3.24 -52.94
CA GLY A 826 -21.26 -1.98 -53.59
C GLY A 826 -20.26 -0.85 -53.48
N ASN A 827 -19.01 -1.13 -53.13
CA ASN A 827 -17.99 -0.11 -52.92
C ASN A 827 -17.31 0.28 -54.25
N PRO A 828 -17.58 1.48 -54.83
CA PRO A 828 -17.04 1.83 -56.14
C PRO A 828 -15.52 1.93 -56.15
N PHE A 829 -14.90 2.36 -55.05
CA PHE A 829 -13.45 2.50 -54.94
C PHE A 829 -12.75 1.14 -54.97
N THR A 830 -13.24 0.17 -54.20
CA THR A 830 -12.73 -1.21 -54.21
C THR A 830 -12.90 -1.87 -55.58
N ILE A 831 -14.03 -1.63 -56.25
CA ILE A 831 -14.28 -2.14 -57.61
C ILE A 831 -13.32 -1.49 -58.62
N GLU A 832 -13.10 -0.17 -58.54
CA GLU A 832 -12.12 0.53 -59.38
C GLU A 832 -10.71 -0.01 -59.19
N LEU A 833 -10.30 -0.26 -57.95
CA LEU A 833 -8.98 -0.79 -57.62
C LEU A 833 -8.74 -2.18 -58.19
N LEU A 834 -9.73 -3.07 -58.07
CA LEU A 834 -9.64 -4.44 -58.61
C LEU A 834 -9.68 -4.45 -60.13
N ILE A 835 -10.51 -3.61 -60.77
CA ILE A 835 -10.57 -3.48 -62.23
C ILE A 835 -9.28 -2.89 -62.82
N ALA A 836 -8.57 -2.07 -62.05
CA ALA A 836 -7.32 -1.45 -62.47
C ALA A 836 -6.12 -2.43 -62.49
N GLN A 837 -6.28 -3.64 -61.95
CA GLN A 837 -5.24 -4.67 -62.03
C GLN A 837 -5.18 -5.27 -63.43
N ASP A 838 -3.97 -5.48 -63.96
CA ASP A 838 -3.76 -5.90 -65.35
C ASP A 838 -4.29 -7.32 -65.67
N ASP A 839 -4.41 -8.18 -64.66
CA ASP A 839 -4.77 -9.59 -64.76
C ASP A 839 -6.22 -9.90 -64.35
N VAL A 840 -7.04 -8.90 -64.03
CA VAL A 840 -8.43 -9.11 -63.56
C VAL A 840 -9.35 -9.66 -64.66
N ASP A 841 -10.01 -10.78 -64.39
CA ASP A 841 -11.06 -11.34 -65.26
C ASP A 841 -12.44 -10.90 -64.77
N ILE A 842 -12.98 -9.89 -65.46
CA ILE A 842 -14.30 -9.32 -65.15
C ILE A 842 -15.47 -10.23 -65.52
N TYR A 843 -15.23 -11.29 -66.31
CA TYR A 843 -16.26 -12.23 -66.76
C TYR A 843 -16.33 -13.49 -65.89
N LEU A 844 -15.38 -13.64 -64.96
CA LEU A 844 -15.27 -14.81 -64.10
C LEU A 844 -16.18 -14.70 -62.85
N GLY A 845 -17.02 -15.71 -62.65
CA GLY A 845 -17.89 -15.88 -61.47
C GLY A 845 -19.41 -15.76 -61.74
N ILE A 846 -20.25 -16.13 -60.75
CA ILE A 846 -21.72 -16.19 -60.89
C ILE A 846 -22.37 -14.80 -61.03
N GLU A 847 -21.75 -13.74 -60.52
CA GLU A 847 -22.25 -12.36 -60.58
C GLU A 847 -21.49 -11.47 -61.58
N SER A 848 -20.75 -12.06 -62.53
CA SER A 848 -19.89 -11.33 -63.48
C SER A 848 -20.63 -10.32 -64.38
N GLY A 849 -21.94 -10.49 -64.59
CA GLY A 849 -22.79 -9.52 -65.28
C GLY A 849 -22.88 -8.17 -64.55
N ASN A 850 -22.85 -8.18 -63.22
CA ASN A 850 -22.79 -6.94 -62.43
C ASN A 850 -21.40 -6.32 -62.53
N CYS A 851 -20.33 -7.11 -62.35
CA CYS A 851 -18.94 -6.62 -62.44
C CYS A 851 -18.63 -5.95 -63.79
N THR A 852 -19.09 -6.54 -64.89
CA THR A 852 -18.97 -5.99 -66.25
C THR A 852 -19.72 -4.66 -66.37
N THR A 853 -20.94 -4.61 -65.86
CA THR A 853 -21.76 -3.39 -65.82
C THR A 853 -21.09 -2.27 -65.02
N VAL A 854 -20.50 -2.56 -63.86
CA VAL A 854 -19.79 -1.54 -63.07
C VAL A 854 -18.55 -1.02 -63.80
N LYS A 855 -17.76 -1.87 -64.46
CA LYS A 855 -16.62 -1.43 -65.27
C LYS A 855 -17.03 -0.50 -66.41
N LEU A 856 -18.10 -0.86 -67.13
CA LEU A 856 -18.65 -0.07 -68.22
C LEU A 856 -19.15 1.31 -67.73
N LEU A 857 -19.77 1.35 -66.56
CA LEU A 857 -20.20 2.58 -65.89
C LEU A 857 -19.03 3.46 -65.44
N LEU A 858 -18.02 2.88 -64.78
CA LEU A 858 -16.79 3.57 -64.34
C LEU A 858 -16.01 4.17 -65.52
N ASN A 859 -15.89 3.42 -66.63
CA ASN A 859 -15.27 3.91 -67.86
C ASN A 859 -16.04 5.10 -68.45
N ARG A 860 -17.38 5.09 -68.38
CA ARG A 860 -18.24 6.20 -68.85
C ARG A 860 -18.14 7.43 -67.93
N MET A 861 -17.99 7.24 -66.62
CA MET A 861 -17.79 8.33 -65.65
C MET A 861 -16.39 8.98 -65.75
N ARG A 862 -15.34 8.21 -66.08
CA ARG A 862 -13.97 8.74 -66.29
C ARG A 862 -13.84 9.58 -67.56
N GLN A 863 -14.69 9.36 -68.56
CA GLN A 863 -14.76 10.22 -69.75
C GLN A 863 -15.61 11.46 -69.44
N GLN A 864 -15.01 12.50 -68.86
CA GLN A 864 -15.65 13.81 -68.74
C GLN A 864 -16.07 14.31 -70.14
N ASN A 865 -17.38 14.26 -70.44
CA ASN A 865 -18.11 14.54 -71.68
C ASN A 865 -18.45 13.33 -72.57
N PRO A 866 -19.68 12.78 -72.47
CA PRO A 866 -20.25 12.00 -73.55
C PRO A 866 -20.88 12.96 -74.57
N THR A 867 -20.09 13.51 -75.49
CA THR A 867 -20.68 13.82 -76.80
C THR A 867 -20.97 12.50 -77.48
N VAL A 868 -22.24 12.08 -77.40
CA VAL A 868 -22.80 10.95 -78.12
C VAL A 868 -22.65 11.23 -79.62
N THR A 869 -21.63 10.66 -80.25
CA THR A 869 -21.68 10.39 -81.69
C THR A 869 -21.89 8.91 -81.87
N GLY A 870 -23.15 8.61 -82.17
CA GLY A 870 -23.75 7.33 -82.54
C GLY A 870 -22.78 6.23 -82.97
N GLU A 871 -22.56 5.31 -82.05
CA GLU A 871 -22.68 3.86 -82.24
C GLU A 871 -22.76 3.31 -80.82
N VAL A 872 -24.00 3.19 -80.32
CA VAL A 872 -24.28 2.51 -79.06
C VAL A 872 -23.84 1.07 -79.28
N ASP A 873 -22.76 0.67 -78.62
CA ASP A 873 -22.29 -0.70 -78.68
C ASP A 873 -23.44 -1.60 -78.23
N HIS A 874 -23.99 -2.40 -79.15
CA HIS A 874 -25.09 -3.31 -78.86
C HIS A 874 -24.70 -4.26 -77.70
N GLN A 875 -23.40 -4.48 -77.50
CA GLN A 875 -22.85 -5.21 -76.38
C GLN A 875 -23.02 -4.47 -75.04
N PHE A 876 -22.92 -3.13 -75.01
CA PHE A 876 -23.13 -2.30 -73.82
C PHE A 876 -24.58 -2.37 -73.29
N SER A 877 -25.57 -2.25 -74.19
CA SER A 877 -26.98 -2.37 -73.80
C SER A 877 -27.38 -3.78 -73.37
N VAL A 878 -26.77 -4.81 -73.97
CA VAL A 878 -26.98 -6.22 -73.59
C VAL A 878 -26.41 -6.51 -72.20
N GLU A 879 -25.22 -5.99 -71.87
CA GLU A 879 -24.60 -6.22 -70.56
C GLU A 879 -25.32 -5.46 -69.42
N LEU A 880 -25.79 -4.23 -69.65
CA LEU A 880 -26.56 -3.45 -68.65
C LEU A 880 -27.83 -4.13 -68.13
N ASN A 881 -28.42 -5.00 -68.96
CA ASN A 881 -29.66 -5.73 -68.66
C ASN A 881 -29.44 -7.23 -68.50
N ARG A 882 -28.18 -7.66 -68.45
CA ARG A 882 -27.84 -9.06 -68.34
C ARG A 882 -28.38 -9.60 -67.02
N ARG A 883 -29.10 -10.72 -67.12
CA ARG A 883 -29.68 -11.39 -65.96
C ARG A 883 -28.71 -12.43 -65.43
N ASP A 884 -28.50 -12.44 -64.13
CA ASP A 884 -27.79 -13.53 -63.45
C ASP A 884 -28.62 -14.83 -63.42
N ILE A 885 -28.08 -15.88 -62.82
CA ILE A 885 -28.73 -17.20 -62.72
C ILE A 885 -30.06 -17.17 -61.93
N TRP A 886 -30.31 -16.09 -61.16
CA TRP A 886 -31.55 -15.86 -60.42
C TRP A 886 -32.52 -14.92 -61.16
N GLY A 887 -32.13 -14.44 -62.35
CA GLY A 887 -32.91 -13.52 -63.15
C GLY A 887 -32.78 -12.06 -62.73
N ARG A 888 -31.84 -11.71 -61.84
CA ARG A 888 -31.61 -10.35 -61.36
C ARG A 888 -30.77 -9.57 -62.36
N THR A 889 -31.16 -8.33 -62.64
CA THR A 889 -30.35 -7.36 -63.40
C THR A 889 -29.42 -6.59 -62.46
N PRO A 890 -28.37 -5.91 -62.98
CA PRO A 890 -27.52 -5.02 -62.18
C PRO A 890 -28.30 -3.99 -61.36
N LEU A 891 -29.35 -3.42 -61.95
CA LEU A 891 -30.25 -2.50 -61.25
C LEU A 891 -30.99 -3.18 -60.09
N PHE A 892 -31.49 -4.40 -60.29
CA PHE A 892 -32.16 -5.15 -59.23
C PHE A 892 -31.20 -5.45 -58.07
N THR A 893 -29.98 -5.93 -58.37
CA THR A 893 -29.00 -6.24 -57.33
C THR A 893 -28.57 -4.99 -56.56
N ALA A 894 -28.27 -3.88 -57.24
CA ALA A 894 -27.94 -2.60 -56.59
C ALA A 894 -29.09 -2.12 -55.68
N THR A 895 -30.34 -2.29 -56.12
CA THR A 895 -31.54 -1.96 -55.35
C THR A 895 -31.73 -2.88 -54.14
N GLU A 896 -31.56 -4.19 -54.31
CA GLU A 896 -31.67 -5.19 -53.25
C GLU A 896 -30.64 -4.97 -52.15
N GLN A 897 -29.41 -4.55 -52.51
CA GLN A 897 -28.31 -4.31 -51.57
C GLN A 897 -28.31 -2.90 -50.97
N GLY A 898 -28.87 -1.89 -51.66
CA GLY A 898 -29.01 -0.54 -51.12
C GLY A 898 -28.09 0.51 -51.68
N HIS A 899 -27.49 0.27 -52.82
CA HIS A 899 -26.40 1.10 -53.36
C HIS A 899 -26.99 2.28 -54.12
N GLU A 900 -27.40 3.32 -53.40
CA GLU A 900 -28.15 4.48 -53.93
C GLU A 900 -27.44 5.15 -55.11
N ASP A 901 -26.13 5.36 -55.02
CA ASP A 901 -25.33 5.98 -56.09
C ASP A 901 -25.32 5.14 -57.37
N MET A 902 -25.21 3.81 -57.22
CA MET A 902 -25.25 2.88 -58.36
C MET A 902 -26.64 2.79 -58.97
N VAL A 903 -27.70 2.81 -58.14
CA VAL A 903 -29.07 2.90 -58.62
C VAL A 903 -29.27 4.20 -59.40
N GLY A 904 -28.86 5.34 -58.85
CA GLY A 904 -29.02 6.65 -59.51
C GLY A 904 -28.31 6.69 -60.87
N LEU A 905 -27.11 6.13 -60.94
CA LEU A 905 -26.36 6.02 -62.18
C LEU A 905 -27.05 5.10 -63.20
N LEU A 906 -27.47 3.90 -62.80
CA LEU A 906 -28.15 2.94 -63.68
C LEU A 906 -29.50 3.47 -64.19
N VAL A 907 -30.28 4.10 -63.31
CA VAL A 907 -31.55 4.76 -63.62
C VAL A 907 -31.35 5.88 -64.64
N SER A 908 -30.24 6.63 -64.55
CA SER A 908 -29.93 7.72 -65.49
C SER A 908 -29.65 7.24 -66.94
N LEU A 909 -29.37 5.95 -67.14
CA LEU A 909 -29.07 5.40 -68.46
C LEU A 909 -30.35 4.96 -69.18
N PRO A 910 -30.65 5.50 -70.39
CA PRO A 910 -31.85 5.14 -71.14
C PRO A 910 -31.90 3.66 -71.52
N GLU A 911 -30.74 3.01 -71.66
CA GLU A 911 -30.63 1.62 -72.09
C GLU A 911 -30.96 0.59 -70.99
N VAL A 912 -31.13 1.00 -69.73
CA VAL A 912 -31.45 0.11 -68.59
C VAL A 912 -32.95 -0.19 -68.52
N ASP A 913 -33.32 -1.46 -68.47
CA ASP A 913 -34.66 -1.98 -68.22
C ASP A 913 -34.98 -1.90 -66.72
N VAL A 914 -35.62 -0.81 -66.33
CA VAL A 914 -36.01 -0.54 -64.93
C VAL A 914 -37.10 -1.48 -64.40
N ASN A 915 -37.78 -2.20 -65.29
CA ASN A 915 -38.91 -3.07 -64.96
C ASN A 915 -38.57 -4.56 -65.05
N ALA A 916 -37.29 -4.90 -65.22
CA ALA A 916 -36.85 -6.29 -65.30
C ALA A 916 -37.26 -7.08 -64.03
N SER A 917 -38.07 -8.12 -64.22
CA SER A 917 -38.53 -8.99 -63.14
C SER A 917 -37.59 -10.18 -62.91
N THR A 918 -37.35 -10.53 -61.65
CA THR A 918 -36.56 -11.72 -61.27
C THR A 918 -37.31 -13.03 -61.51
N ILE A 919 -36.58 -14.16 -61.56
CA ILE A 919 -37.15 -15.48 -61.89
C ILE A 919 -37.43 -16.34 -60.64
N ARG A 920 -36.72 -16.11 -59.52
CA ARG A 920 -36.94 -16.80 -58.23
C ARG A 920 -36.98 -15.81 -57.06
N TYR A 921 -37.75 -16.16 -56.03
CA TYR A 921 -38.14 -15.31 -54.90
C TYR A 921 -39.03 -14.12 -55.27
N GLY A 922 -40.22 -14.41 -55.81
CA GLY A 922 -41.27 -13.41 -55.79
C GLY A 922 -41.56 -12.67 -57.10
N GLN A 923 -40.83 -12.87 -58.20
CA GLN A 923 -41.03 -12.05 -59.42
C GLN A 923 -41.03 -10.54 -59.08
N GLY A 924 -40.06 -10.10 -58.28
CA GLY A 924 -39.96 -8.70 -57.88
C GLY A 924 -39.28 -7.86 -58.95
N THR A 925 -39.80 -6.66 -59.22
CA THR A 925 -39.06 -5.59 -59.89
C THR A 925 -38.13 -4.90 -58.88
N ALA A 926 -37.19 -4.08 -59.36
CA ALA A 926 -36.33 -3.27 -58.49
C ALA A 926 -37.18 -2.41 -57.53
N LEU A 927 -38.25 -1.79 -58.04
CA LEU A 927 -39.17 -0.97 -57.23
C LEU A 927 -39.88 -1.78 -56.13
N ALA A 928 -40.33 -3.00 -56.43
CA ALA A 928 -40.93 -3.88 -55.43
C ALA A 928 -39.94 -4.26 -54.31
N SER A 929 -38.69 -4.52 -54.66
CA SER A 929 -37.62 -4.82 -53.69
C SER A 929 -37.27 -3.60 -52.83
N ALA A 930 -37.14 -2.42 -53.42
CA ALA A 930 -36.89 -1.16 -52.70
C ALA A 930 -38.02 -0.85 -51.70
N ALA A 931 -39.27 -1.03 -52.14
CA ALA A 931 -40.45 -0.78 -51.34
C ALA A 931 -40.58 -1.75 -50.16
N LYS A 932 -40.31 -3.04 -50.39
CA LYS A 932 -40.31 -4.07 -49.34
C LYS A 932 -39.22 -3.86 -48.29
N ASN A 933 -38.03 -3.43 -48.69
CA ASN A 933 -36.87 -3.27 -47.79
C ASN A 933 -36.76 -1.86 -47.17
N GLY A 934 -37.75 -0.99 -47.38
CA GLY A 934 -37.76 0.34 -46.76
C GLY A 934 -36.75 1.34 -47.33
N ARG A 935 -36.31 1.17 -48.58
CA ARG A 935 -35.24 1.97 -49.19
C ARG A 935 -35.78 3.23 -49.88
N GLU A 936 -36.12 4.25 -49.09
CA GLU A 936 -36.87 5.43 -49.55
C GLU A 936 -36.18 6.23 -50.67
N ASN A 937 -34.87 6.48 -50.58
CA ASN A 937 -34.13 7.22 -51.61
C ASN A 937 -34.06 6.44 -52.93
N ILE A 938 -33.91 5.11 -52.87
CA ILE A 938 -33.91 4.24 -54.05
C ILE A 938 -35.29 4.24 -54.72
N VAL A 939 -36.38 4.24 -53.94
CA VAL A 939 -37.73 4.41 -54.49
C VAL A 939 -37.83 5.75 -55.22
N GLN A 940 -37.31 6.84 -54.64
CA GLN A 940 -37.31 8.16 -55.28
C GLN A 940 -36.50 8.18 -56.58
N LEU A 941 -35.32 7.55 -56.60
CA LEU A 941 -34.51 7.42 -57.81
C LEU A 941 -35.24 6.61 -58.88
N LEU A 942 -35.83 5.46 -58.55
CA LEU A 942 -36.58 4.64 -59.51
C LEU A 942 -37.82 5.35 -60.05
N LEU A 943 -38.53 6.12 -59.21
CA LEU A 943 -39.69 6.94 -59.62
C LEU A 943 -39.31 8.12 -60.51
N SER A 944 -38.04 8.54 -60.55
CA SER A 944 -37.57 9.58 -61.48
C SER A 944 -37.59 9.13 -62.95
N ARG A 945 -37.76 7.83 -63.22
CA ARG A 945 -37.84 7.27 -64.57
C ARG A 945 -39.27 7.25 -65.10
N PRO A 946 -39.55 7.87 -66.25
CA PRO A 946 -40.91 7.97 -66.78
C PRO A 946 -41.48 6.62 -67.27
N ASP A 947 -40.64 5.63 -67.51
CA ASP A 947 -41.00 4.28 -67.96
C ASP A 947 -41.14 3.27 -66.80
N ILE A 948 -41.06 3.69 -65.53
CA ILE A 948 -41.18 2.79 -64.38
C ILE A 948 -42.60 2.23 -64.19
N ASP A 949 -42.73 0.91 -64.02
CA ASP A 949 -43.99 0.22 -63.74
C ASP A 949 -44.22 0.07 -62.23
N ILE A 950 -45.04 0.98 -61.68
CA ILE A 950 -45.45 0.96 -60.27
C ILE A 950 -46.53 -0.11 -59.97
N GLY A 951 -47.14 -0.71 -60.99
CA GLY A 951 -48.20 -1.70 -60.87
C GLY A 951 -47.73 -3.15 -60.94
N ALA A 952 -46.42 -3.37 -61.12
CA ALA A 952 -45.82 -4.70 -61.26
C ALA A 952 -46.19 -5.60 -60.06
N LEU A 953 -46.71 -6.79 -60.36
CA LEU A 953 -47.17 -7.74 -59.35
C LEU A 953 -46.10 -8.78 -59.05
N ASP A 954 -45.88 -9.02 -57.77
CA ASP A 954 -45.08 -10.16 -57.30
C ASP A 954 -45.85 -11.50 -57.45
N ILE A 955 -45.23 -12.64 -57.14
CA ILE A 955 -45.88 -13.98 -57.23
C ILE A 955 -47.10 -14.13 -56.30
N HIS A 956 -47.23 -13.26 -55.30
CA HIS A 956 -48.36 -13.21 -54.37
C HIS A 956 -49.40 -12.18 -54.80
N ARG A 957 -49.27 -11.61 -56.01
CA ARG A 957 -50.13 -10.58 -56.59
C ARG A 957 -50.14 -9.29 -55.78
N ARG A 958 -49.01 -8.92 -55.19
CA ARG A 958 -48.81 -7.68 -54.43
C ARG A 958 -48.03 -6.67 -55.27
N THR A 959 -48.48 -5.43 -55.25
CA THR A 959 -47.77 -4.27 -55.82
C THR A 959 -46.63 -3.79 -54.91
N PRO A 960 -45.69 -2.95 -55.38
CA PRO A 960 -44.74 -2.25 -54.53
C PRO A 960 -45.41 -1.49 -53.37
N LEU A 961 -46.60 -0.91 -53.60
CA LEU A 961 -47.40 -0.22 -52.57
C LEU A 961 -47.88 -1.19 -51.48
N ASP A 962 -48.36 -2.38 -51.88
CA ASP A 962 -48.80 -3.42 -50.93
C ASP A 962 -47.62 -3.91 -50.08
N LEU A 963 -46.44 -4.07 -50.67
CA LEU A 963 -45.22 -4.49 -49.97
C LEU A 963 -44.75 -3.44 -48.97
N ALA A 964 -44.70 -2.16 -49.36
CA ALA A 964 -44.35 -1.07 -48.44
C ALA A 964 -45.33 -0.95 -47.28
N THR A 965 -46.62 -1.17 -47.53
CA THR A 965 -47.67 -1.11 -46.50
C THR A 965 -47.56 -2.28 -45.53
N LEU A 966 -47.31 -3.50 -46.04
CA LEU A 966 -47.19 -4.72 -45.25
C LEU A 966 -45.98 -4.70 -44.32
N GLU A 967 -44.85 -4.17 -44.78
CA GLU A 967 -43.61 -4.04 -43.99
C GLU A 967 -43.57 -2.75 -43.15
N GLY A 968 -44.64 -1.93 -43.18
CA GLY A 968 -44.80 -0.75 -42.31
C GLY A 968 -44.07 0.52 -42.77
N HIS A 969 -43.59 0.57 -44.01
CA HIS A 969 -42.85 1.70 -44.59
C HIS A 969 -43.79 2.82 -45.09
N LYS A 970 -44.40 3.55 -44.15
CA LYS A 970 -45.42 4.59 -44.40
C LYS A 970 -44.99 5.68 -45.40
N SER A 971 -43.75 6.16 -45.33
CA SER A 971 -43.28 7.23 -46.24
C SER A 971 -43.26 6.77 -47.70
N ILE A 972 -42.77 5.55 -47.93
CA ILE A 972 -42.73 4.92 -49.26
C ILE A 972 -44.14 4.64 -49.78
N ALA A 973 -45.03 4.12 -48.94
CA ALA A 973 -46.43 3.88 -49.31
C ALA A 973 -47.13 5.18 -49.76
N LEU A 974 -46.89 6.29 -49.05
CA LEU A 974 -47.40 7.61 -49.44
C LEU A 974 -46.81 8.10 -50.76
N LYS A 975 -45.49 7.93 -50.99
CA LYS A 975 -44.83 8.30 -52.26
C LYS A 975 -45.39 7.52 -53.44
N LEU A 976 -45.52 6.20 -53.32
CA LEU A 976 -46.10 5.33 -54.36
C LEU A 976 -47.58 5.64 -54.62
N GLN A 977 -48.35 5.94 -53.57
CA GLN A 977 -49.76 6.33 -53.70
C GLN A 977 -49.93 7.69 -54.40
N ARG A 978 -49.05 8.66 -54.11
CA ARG A 978 -49.05 9.98 -54.78
C ARG A 978 -48.68 9.86 -56.25
N PHE A 979 -47.60 9.12 -56.57
CA PHE A 979 -47.16 8.89 -57.94
C PHE A 979 -48.23 8.18 -58.80
N HIS A 980 -49.05 7.31 -58.19
CA HIS A 980 -50.18 6.66 -58.87
C HIS A 980 -51.33 7.63 -59.21
N LEU A 981 -51.51 8.71 -58.44
CA LEU A 981 -52.59 9.69 -58.62
C LEU A 981 -52.20 10.84 -59.55
N ASP A 982 -50.92 11.23 -59.58
CA ASP A 982 -50.39 12.28 -60.45
C ASP A 982 -48.88 12.03 -60.73
N PRO A 983 -48.53 11.43 -61.88
CA PRO A 983 -47.15 11.15 -62.26
C PRO A 983 -46.28 12.41 -62.47
N ASP A 984 -46.91 13.58 -62.67
CA ASP A 984 -46.24 14.86 -62.92
C ASP A 984 -46.18 15.76 -61.67
N SER A 985 -46.73 15.33 -60.53
CA SER A 985 -46.59 16.06 -59.26
C SER A 985 -45.18 15.86 -58.68
N GLU A 986 -44.43 16.95 -58.49
CA GLU A 986 -43.04 16.93 -58.00
C GLU A 986 -42.87 15.99 -56.79
N VAL A 987 -41.98 15.00 -56.94
CA VAL A 987 -41.57 13.97 -55.98
C VAL A 987 -40.88 14.54 -54.75
#